data_AF-A0A955Y0T2-F1
#
_entry.id   AF-A0A955Y0T2-F1
#
_cell.length_a   1.000
_cell.length_b   1.000
_cell.length_c   1.000
_cell.angle_alpha   90.00
_cell.angle_beta   90.00
_cell.angle_gamma   90.00
#
_symmetry.space_group_name_H-M   'P 1'
#
loop_
_entity.id
_entity.type
_entity.pdbx_description
1 polymer ?
#
loop_
_entity_poly.entity_id
_entity_poly.type
_entity_poly.pdbx_seq_one_letter_code
_entity_poly.pdbx_strand_id
1 'polypeptide(L)'
;MMLLVLQSALAQLMPTGPVERCLRANDVPCALEALESSGALTADDPTSEALKAQVWFHAGDYPKAAEAMKKAVEGGWTDEWNQAPLFDRTLYATAHWAELPVKDPSGVDTRFRLRFLPGLDEVLLDGAGDALRLTEEHVTPLLGATPPGTTLLEIFPDSRAFIAASSLTEADVRTTGVVALSKWTRLLITSPRALARGYDWQDTVAHEYIHLVVAHNTDDRAPVWLQEAIAKYLDNRWRDGRDHWKLSVRSQGLLAEAIAKDDLVTFDEMHPSLAKLPTAERAALAYAQVSALMAFCFERGGDGVLLKALPLLKSGMDAREALAKGAGFQGFKQLEAAYLAWLRTLDLKGEIIEELPTVFAEDGVEDDAVDPVLSRREDLHRFVRLGTLLREHGRPKAALVEYEKARDPEEPSSPYLANMIAQTHIELKDLASAEAEIAASLEDYPDFALSHVTHGALLRARGRPAEAFAAYHHAADLNPYDPNVQGILADLAAALGDTGEAERRREIVQILRRGGSDRELPPIHTIEGDYVLPGGSDVSGQEGLEAAFVGEQAPAFRVEGLDGTSFNLSDLRGQVVVVDFWATWCGPCRSAIPHLVELDGRDGVVVVGLTDELVTKVKPFAAKNGITYRIGIDKGGSTKDRYRVSSLPTVFVVDPKGRVEAVVVGAGGESAERLEAAVNDALAL
;
A
#
# COMPACT_ATOMS: atom_id res chain seq x y z
N MET A 1 7.06 13.35 6.86
CA MET A 1 7.14 12.97 8.29
C MET A 1 6.38 13.97 9.15
N MET A 2 5.11 14.13 8.81
CA MET A 2 4.21 15.18 9.26
C MET A 2 2.92 14.42 9.63
N LEU A 3 2.31 14.83 10.75
CA LEU A 3 0.94 14.49 11.15
C LEU A 3 0.58 13.10 11.73
N LEU A 4 1.52 12.19 12.05
CA LEU A 4 1.15 10.96 12.79
C LEU A 4 0.81 11.17 14.28
N VAL A 5 0.97 12.38 14.83
CA VAL A 5 0.59 12.66 16.23
C VAL A 5 0.00 14.06 16.34
N LEU A 6 -1.30 14.17 16.06
CA LEU A 6 -2.11 15.34 16.42
C LEU A 6 -3.42 14.88 17.09
N GLN A 7 -3.34 13.85 17.94
CA GLN A 7 -4.42 13.56 18.88
C GLN A 7 -4.13 14.16 20.26
N SER A 8 -2.89 14.05 20.77
CA SER A 8 -2.59 14.52 22.14
C SER A 8 -2.67 16.04 22.34
N ALA A 9 -2.31 16.86 21.35
CA ALA A 9 -2.41 18.33 21.46
C ALA A 9 -3.80 18.87 21.07
N LEU A 10 -4.56 18.11 20.27
CA LEU A 10 -5.79 18.56 19.61
C LEU A 10 -7.04 18.12 20.37
N ALA A 11 -6.97 16.96 21.05
CA ALA A 11 -7.98 16.52 22.00
C ALA A 11 -8.11 17.45 23.22
N GLN A 12 -7.15 18.33 23.49
CA GLN A 12 -7.28 19.29 24.60
C GLN A 12 -8.07 20.57 24.25
N LEU A 13 -8.43 20.76 22.96
CA LEU A 13 -8.96 22.04 22.47
C LEU A 13 -10.39 21.99 21.90
N MET A 14 -11.02 20.81 21.78
CA MET A 14 -12.45 20.73 21.44
C MET A 14 -13.34 20.90 22.69
N PRO A 15 -14.51 21.55 22.57
CA PRO A 15 -15.47 21.71 23.67
C PRO A 15 -15.86 20.36 24.30
N THR A 16 -16.10 20.36 25.62
CA THR A 16 -16.26 19.17 26.46
C THR A 16 -17.69 18.61 26.44
N GLY A 17 -18.27 18.40 25.26
CA GLY A 17 -19.59 17.81 25.11
C GLY A 17 -19.62 16.29 25.31
N PRO A 18 -20.80 15.67 25.50
CA PRO A 18 -20.93 14.22 25.62
C PRO A 18 -20.45 13.46 24.37
N VAL A 19 -20.72 13.97 23.17
CA VAL A 19 -20.34 13.35 21.88
C VAL A 19 -18.82 13.28 21.74
N GLU A 20 -18.13 14.40 21.96
CA GLU A 20 -16.69 14.51 21.82
C GLU A 20 -15.95 13.63 22.83
N ARG A 21 -16.51 13.45 24.03
CA ARG A 21 -15.96 12.49 25.00
C ARG A 21 -16.03 11.05 24.48
N CYS A 22 -17.14 10.64 23.90
CA CYS A 22 -17.28 9.30 23.30
C CYS A 22 -16.31 9.12 22.11
N LEU A 23 -16.20 10.13 21.23
CA LEU A 23 -15.28 10.08 20.08
C LEU A 23 -13.81 9.98 20.50
N ARG A 24 -13.38 10.72 21.54
CA ARG A 24 -12.02 10.59 22.11
C ARG A 24 -11.75 9.20 22.70
N ALA A 25 -12.79 8.56 23.23
CA ALA A 25 -12.70 7.20 23.72
C ALA A 25 -12.79 6.15 22.59
N ASN A 26 -12.86 6.55 21.31
CA ASN A 26 -13.12 5.66 20.17
C ASN A 26 -14.39 4.81 20.34
N ASP A 27 -15.43 5.39 20.96
CA ASP A 27 -16.71 4.75 21.25
C ASP A 27 -17.83 5.34 20.37
N VAL A 28 -17.97 4.80 19.16
CA VAL A 28 -18.98 5.25 18.20
C VAL A 28 -20.41 5.00 18.68
N PRO A 29 -20.76 3.84 19.28
CA PRO A 29 -22.10 3.64 19.87
C PRO A 29 -22.46 4.71 20.91
N CYS A 30 -21.56 5.02 21.85
CA CYS A 30 -21.73 6.11 22.81
C CYS A 30 -21.94 7.46 22.10
N ALA A 31 -21.15 7.74 21.05
CA ALA A 31 -21.24 9.01 20.31
C ALA A 31 -22.60 9.16 19.61
N LEU A 32 -23.13 8.08 19.03
CA LEU A 32 -24.45 8.05 18.39
C LEU A 32 -25.57 8.27 19.42
N GLU A 33 -25.52 7.59 20.56
CA GLU A 33 -26.50 7.76 21.65
C GLU A 33 -26.45 9.18 22.24
N ALA A 34 -25.24 9.72 22.42
CA ALA A 34 -25.03 11.09 22.88
C ALA A 34 -25.55 12.12 21.87
N LEU A 35 -25.35 11.87 20.58
CA LEU A 35 -25.86 12.73 19.50
C LEU A 35 -27.39 12.73 19.49
N GLU A 36 -28.03 11.58 19.62
CA GLU A 36 -29.49 11.46 19.72
C GLU A 36 -30.04 12.17 20.97
N SER A 37 -29.42 11.91 22.13
CA SER A 37 -29.86 12.46 23.42
C SER A 37 -29.70 13.99 23.52
N SER A 38 -28.75 14.57 22.77
CA SER A 38 -28.54 16.01 22.72
C SER A 38 -29.61 16.78 21.94
N GLY A 39 -30.43 16.07 21.15
CA GLY A 39 -31.36 16.69 20.19
C GLY A 39 -30.67 17.23 18.93
N ALA A 40 -29.33 17.16 18.83
CA ALA A 40 -28.59 17.62 17.67
C ALA A 40 -29.01 16.91 16.38
N LEU A 41 -29.43 15.63 16.46
CA LEU A 41 -29.86 14.86 15.29
C LEU A 41 -31.01 15.53 14.50
N THR A 42 -31.92 16.22 15.18
CA THR A 42 -33.09 16.90 14.59
C THR A 42 -32.92 18.41 14.43
N ALA A 43 -31.88 18.99 15.02
CA ALA A 43 -31.54 20.40 14.87
C ALA A 43 -30.93 20.66 13.48
N ASP A 44 -31.26 21.80 12.89
CA ASP A 44 -30.81 22.24 11.56
C ASP A 44 -29.95 23.51 11.70
N ASP A 45 -28.98 23.45 12.61
CA ASP A 45 -28.01 24.52 12.84
C ASP A 45 -26.59 24.05 12.51
N PRO A 46 -25.67 24.97 12.17
CA PRO A 46 -24.34 24.62 11.69
C PRO A 46 -23.51 23.79 12.68
N THR A 47 -23.70 23.98 13.99
CA THR A 47 -22.94 23.27 15.01
C THR A 47 -23.44 21.83 15.14
N SER A 48 -24.76 21.64 15.12
CA SER A 48 -25.37 20.31 15.14
C SER A 48 -25.01 19.51 13.88
N GLU A 49 -25.00 20.13 12.69
CA GLU A 49 -24.54 19.48 11.45
C GLU A 49 -23.06 19.08 11.51
N ALA A 50 -22.18 19.93 12.04
CA ALA A 50 -20.76 19.58 12.22
C ALA A 50 -20.58 18.39 13.19
N LEU A 51 -21.37 18.32 14.26
CA LEU A 51 -21.37 17.18 15.19
C LEU A 51 -21.85 15.89 14.52
N LYS A 52 -22.96 15.93 13.77
CA LYS A 52 -23.45 14.78 13.00
C LYS A 52 -22.38 14.27 12.05
N ALA A 53 -21.74 15.20 11.33
CA ALA A 53 -20.70 14.88 10.35
C ALA A 53 -19.53 14.13 10.99
N GLN A 54 -19.04 14.59 12.15
CA GLN A 54 -17.97 13.92 12.88
C GLN A 54 -18.39 12.50 13.33
N VAL A 55 -19.57 12.35 13.95
CA VAL A 55 -20.03 11.03 14.40
C VAL A 55 -20.17 10.07 13.22
N TRP A 56 -20.75 10.51 12.11
CA TRP A 56 -20.91 9.67 10.92
C TRP A 56 -19.58 9.33 10.25
N PHE A 57 -18.60 10.24 10.25
CA PHE A 57 -17.28 9.95 9.72
C PHE A 57 -16.57 8.86 10.53
N HIS A 58 -16.60 8.96 11.87
CA HIS A 58 -16.08 7.92 12.76
C HIS A 58 -16.83 6.59 12.62
N ALA A 59 -18.13 6.63 12.31
CA ALA A 59 -18.93 5.44 12.02
C ALA A 59 -18.69 4.86 10.62
N GLY A 60 -17.88 5.52 9.78
CA GLY A 60 -17.64 5.10 8.40
C GLY A 60 -18.80 5.41 7.43
N ASP A 61 -19.76 6.27 7.77
CA ASP A 61 -20.84 6.69 6.88
C ASP A 61 -20.43 7.98 6.13
N TYR A 62 -19.50 7.84 5.17
CA TYR A 62 -18.93 8.97 4.44
C TYR A 62 -19.94 9.81 3.66
N PRO A 63 -20.95 9.22 2.98
CA PRO A 63 -21.95 10.02 2.28
C PRO A 63 -22.70 10.95 3.25
N LYS A 64 -23.13 10.44 4.41
CA LYS A 64 -23.79 11.31 5.41
C LYS A 64 -22.83 12.31 6.03
N ALA A 65 -21.60 11.89 6.32
CA ALA A 65 -20.59 12.75 6.92
C ALA A 65 -20.26 13.96 6.02
N ALA A 66 -19.98 13.71 4.73
CA ALA A 66 -19.68 14.76 3.76
C ALA A 66 -20.85 15.72 3.57
N GLU A 67 -22.07 15.19 3.41
CA GLU A 67 -23.27 16.01 3.24
C GLU A 67 -23.57 16.89 4.47
N ALA A 68 -23.46 16.36 5.70
CA ALA A 68 -23.64 17.17 6.90
C ALA A 68 -22.52 18.20 7.09
N MET A 69 -21.28 17.84 6.79
CA MET A 69 -20.17 18.79 6.89
C MET A 69 -20.34 19.94 5.90
N LYS A 70 -20.78 19.64 4.67
CA LYS A 70 -21.12 20.66 3.67
C LYS A 70 -22.20 21.61 4.18
N LYS A 71 -23.30 21.08 4.73
CA LYS A 71 -24.37 21.91 5.34
C LYS A 71 -23.87 22.76 6.49
N ALA A 72 -22.99 22.21 7.34
CA ALA A 72 -22.39 22.95 8.44
C ALA A 72 -21.59 24.16 7.92
N VAL A 73 -20.70 23.94 6.95
CA VAL A 73 -19.87 25.00 6.34
C VAL A 73 -20.73 26.04 5.63
N GLU A 74 -21.70 25.62 4.80
CA GLU A 74 -22.65 26.52 4.12
C GLU A 74 -23.51 27.33 5.11
N GLY A 75 -23.81 26.74 6.27
CA GLY A 75 -24.53 27.38 7.37
C GLY A 75 -23.69 28.34 8.23
N GLY A 76 -22.38 28.43 8.00
CA GLY A 76 -21.47 29.36 8.70
C GLY A 76 -20.62 28.74 9.80
N TRP A 77 -20.53 27.41 9.89
CA TRP A 77 -19.53 26.75 10.72
C TRP A 77 -18.12 26.96 10.14
N THR A 78 -17.13 27.21 11.01
CA THR A 78 -15.75 27.43 10.59
C THR A 78 -14.97 26.12 10.64
N ASP A 79 -14.51 25.65 9.48
CA ASP A 79 -13.68 24.44 9.38
C ASP A 79 -12.21 24.73 9.72
N GLU A 80 -11.93 24.86 11.01
CA GLU A 80 -10.57 25.15 11.52
C GLU A 80 -9.56 24.04 11.21
N TRP A 81 -10.03 22.82 10.92
CA TRP A 81 -9.20 21.61 10.85
C TRP A 81 -9.23 20.93 9.49
N ASN A 82 -9.78 21.59 8.47
CA ASN A 82 -9.85 21.07 7.10
C ASN A 82 -10.58 19.72 7.01
N GLN A 83 -11.65 19.56 7.79
CA GLN A 83 -12.46 18.34 7.84
C GLN A 83 -13.33 18.18 6.59
N ALA A 84 -13.89 19.26 6.04
CA ALA A 84 -14.76 19.16 4.87
C ALA A 84 -14.03 18.56 3.66
N PRO A 85 -12.82 19.06 3.29
CA PRO A 85 -12.06 18.44 2.19
C PRO A 85 -11.57 17.03 2.51
N LEU A 86 -11.31 16.70 3.78
CA LEU A 86 -11.00 15.31 4.16
C LEU A 86 -12.20 14.38 3.90
N PHE A 87 -13.40 14.80 4.29
CA PHE A 87 -14.60 13.96 4.17
C PHE A 87 -14.96 13.73 2.70
N ASP A 88 -14.88 14.78 1.88
CA ASP A 88 -15.09 14.69 0.43
C ASP A 88 -14.08 13.75 -0.23
N ARG A 89 -12.79 13.89 0.07
CA ARG A 89 -11.73 13.03 -0.48
C ARG A 89 -11.86 11.58 -0.02
N THR A 90 -12.27 11.36 1.23
CA THR A 90 -12.54 10.00 1.75
C THR A 90 -13.72 9.36 1.03
N LEU A 91 -14.83 10.08 0.87
CA LEU A 91 -16.01 9.61 0.14
C LEU A 91 -15.64 9.21 -1.30
N TYR A 92 -14.82 10.02 -1.96
CA TYR A 92 -14.37 9.76 -3.30
C TYR A 92 -13.39 8.56 -3.37
N ALA A 93 -12.37 8.51 -2.50
CA ALA A 93 -11.39 7.42 -2.45
C ALA A 93 -12.02 6.05 -2.19
N THR A 94 -13.18 6.04 -1.51
CA THR A 94 -13.93 4.83 -1.15
C THR A 94 -15.17 4.60 -2.02
N ALA A 95 -15.30 5.34 -3.13
CA ALA A 95 -16.41 5.17 -4.06
C ALA A 95 -16.39 3.76 -4.69
N HIS A 96 -17.56 3.13 -4.80
CA HIS A 96 -17.74 1.78 -5.36
C HIS A 96 -17.13 0.63 -4.55
N TRP A 97 -16.70 0.87 -3.32
CA TRP A 97 -16.18 -0.18 -2.46
C TRP A 97 -17.27 -1.13 -1.99
N ALA A 98 -16.88 -2.40 -1.81
CA ALA A 98 -17.71 -3.38 -1.11
C ALA A 98 -17.43 -3.33 0.38
N GLU A 99 -18.43 -3.68 1.18
CA GLU A 99 -18.29 -3.95 2.62
C GLU A 99 -18.72 -5.38 2.89
N LEU A 100 -17.88 -6.15 3.58
CA LEU A 100 -18.15 -7.53 3.96
C LEU A 100 -17.96 -7.76 5.47
N PRO A 101 -18.77 -8.62 6.10
CA PRO A 101 -18.49 -9.13 7.43
C PRO A 101 -17.20 -9.95 7.46
N VAL A 102 -16.40 -9.80 8.51
CA VAL A 102 -15.49 -10.88 8.92
C VAL A 102 -16.31 -11.91 9.69
N LYS A 103 -16.18 -13.18 9.30
CA LYS A 103 -16.84 -14.29 9.97
C LYS A 103 -15.86 -15.09 10.82
N ASP A 104 -16.33 -15.64 11.92
CA ASP A 104 -15.56 -16.60 12.69
C ASP A 104 -15.51 -17.98 11.99
N PRO A 105 -14.70 -18.94 12.45
CA PRO A 105 -14.63 -20.28 11.85
C PRO A 105 -15.96 -21.06 11.87
N SER A 106 -16.95 -20.63 12.65
CA SER A 106 -18.30 -21.20 12.67
C SER A 106 -19.26 -20.54 11.69
N GLY A 107 -18.81 -19.48 11.00
CA GLY A 107 -19.58 -18.71 10.02
C GLY A 107 -20.43 -17.59 10.62
N VAL A 108 -20.23 -17.25 11.89
CA VAL A 108 -20.96 -16.16 12.58
C VAL A 108 -20.25 -14.84 12.33
N ASP A 109 -21.04 -13.80 12.00
CA ASP A 109 -20.53 -12.43 11.85
C ASP A 109 -19.86 -11.96 13.14
N THR A 110 -18.61 -11.55 13.02
CA THR A 110 -17.88 -10.86 14.08
C THR A 110 -18.22 -9.36 14.07
N ARG A 111 -17.59 -8.62 14.98
CA ARG A 111 -17.67 -7.15 15.01
C ARG A 111 -16.92 -6.44 13.89
N PHE A 112 -16.08 -7.16 13.13
CA PHE A 112 -15.21 -6.55 12.13
C PHE A 112 -15.90 -6.49 10.76
N ARG A 113 -15.67 -5.38 10.06
CA ARG A 113 -16.08 -5.18 8.67
C ARG A 113 -14.85 -4.86 7.83
N LEU A 114 -14.77 -5.48 6.66
CA LEU A 114 -13.74 -5.19 5.66
C LEU A 114 -14.35 -4.34 4.56
N ARG A 115 -13.65 -3.27 4.20
CA ARG A 115 -14.00 -2.38 3.11
C ARG A 115 -12.84 -2.30 2.12
N PHE A 116 -13.16 -2.53 0.86
CA PHE A 116 -12.15 -2.68 -0.19
C PHE A 116 -12.76 -2.41 -1.56
N LEU A 117 -11.91 -2.12 -2.54
CA LEU A 117 -12.28 -2.08 -3.94
C LEU A 117 -12.36 -3.50 -4.51
N PRO A 118 -13.52 -3.98 -5.01
CA PRO A 118 -13.63 -5.32 -5.59
C PRO A 118 -12.64 -5.55 -6.74
N GLY A 119 -12.05 -6.75 -6.80
CA GLY A 119 -10.96 -7.03 -7.73
C GLY A 119 -9.80 -7.79 -7.10
N LEU A 120 -8.58 -7.31 -7.35
CA LEU A 120 -7.35 -7.96 -6.91
C LEU A 120 -7.26 -8.06 -5.38
N ASP A 121 -7.75 -7.07 -4.64
CA ASP A 121 -7.65 -7.03 -3.18
C ASP A 121 -8.59 -8.01 -2.47
N GLU A 122 -9.44 -8.74 -3.22
CA GLU A 122 -10.20 -9.87 -2.68
C GLU A 122 -9.28 -10.97 -2.11
N VAL A 123 -8.04 -11.07 -2.58
CA VAL A 123 -7.04 -12.05 -2.08
C VAL A 123 -6.62 -11.79 -0.63
N LEU A 124 -6.89 -10.59 -0.10
CA LEU A 124 -6.49 -10.20 1.26
C LEU A 124 -7.56 -10.50 2.31
N LEU A 125 -8.80 -10.77 1.92
CA LEU A 125 -9.95 -10.72 2.84
C LEU A 125 -9.86 -11.76 3.96
N ASP A 126 -9.49 -13.00 3.63
CA ASP A 126 -9.32 -14.06 4.61
C ASP A 126 -8.19 -13.72 5.60
N GLY A 127 -7.02 -13.33 5.08
CA GLY A 127 -5.86 -12.98 5.90
C GLY A 127 -6.08 -11.74 6.77
N ALA A 128 -6.84 -10.75 6.30
CA ALA A 128 -7.23 -9.56 7.05
C ALA A 128 -8.20 -9.92 8.18
N GLY A 129 -9.22 -10.75 7.87
CA GLY A 129 -10.19 -11.23 8.84
C GLY A 129 -9.55 -12.05 9.95
N ASP A 130 -8.63 -12.95 9.60
CA ASP A 130 -7.89 -13.75 10.57
C ASP A 130 -6.98 -12.89 11.45
N ALA A 131 -6.22 -11.95 10.87
CA ALA A 131 -5.37 -11.04 11.63
C ALA A 131 -6.18 -10.28 12.70
N LEU A 132 -7.33 -9.71 12.32
CA LEU A 132 -8.21 -8.99 13.27
C LEU A 132 -8.79 -9.91 14.35
N ARG A 133 -9.41 -11.03 13.94
CA ARG A 133 -10.08 -11.96 14.86
C ARG A 133 -9.09 -12.56 15.86
N LEU A 134 -7.94 -13.01 15.38
CA LEU A 134 -6.92 -13.63 16.22
C LEU A 134 -6.18 -12.59 17.08
N THR A 135 -6.05 -11.33 16.63
CA THR A 135 -5.57 -10.26 17.51
C THR A 135 -6.58 -10.00 18.64
N GLU A 136 -7.88 -9.99 18.34
CA GLU A 136 -8.92 -9.89 19.37
C GLU A 136 -8.85 -11.07 20.35
N GLU A 137 -8.68 -12.30 19.85
CA GLU A 137 -8.58 -13.52 20.66
C GLU A 137 -7.33 -13.56 21.55
N HIS A 138 -6.16 -13.25 21.00
CA HIS A 138 -4.87 -13.52 21.65
C HIS A 138 -4.23 -12.30 22.31
N VAL A 139 -4.49 -11.09 21.81
CA VAL A 139 -3.79 -9.88 22.24
C VAL A 139 -4.66 -8.99 23.13
N THR A 140 -5.92 -8.78 22.78
CA THR A 140 -6.79 -7.87 23.56
C THR A 140 -7.02 -8.30 25.02
N PRO A 141 -7.00 -9.60 25.40
CA PRO A 141 -7.04 -9.99 26.81
C PRO A 141 -5.88 -9.47 27.64
N LEU A 142 -4.73 -9.15 27.02
CA LEU A 142 -3.58 -8.51 27.68
C LEU A 142 -3.81 -7.00 27.88
N LEU A 143 -4.67 -6.39 27.07
CA LEU A 143 -4.95 -4.96 27.06
C LEU A 143 -6.18 -4.58 27.91
N GLY A 144 -7.06 -5.55 28.21
CA GLY A 144 -8.09 -5.48 29.26
C GLY A 144 -9.50 -5.15 28.81
N ALA A 145 -9.67 -4.50 27.68
CA ALA A 145 -10.96 -4.31 27.02
C ALA A 145 -10.75 -4.10 25.52
N THR A 146 -11.83 -4.15 24.75
CA THR A 146 -11.86 -3.82 23.33
C THR A 146 -12.75 -2.60 23.11
N PRO A 147 -12.52 -1.80 22.06
CA PRO A 147 -13.46 -0.74 21.67
C PRO A 147 -14.87 -1.32 21.54
N PRO A 148 -15.96 -0.58 21.72
CA PRO A 148 -17.30 -1.09 21.47
C PRO A 148 -17.71 -0.95 19.99
N GLY A 149 -18.76 -1.66 19.58
CA GLY A 149 -19.35 -1.55 18.25
C GLY A 149 -18.51 -2.16 17.13
N THR A 150 -18.78 -1.72 15.89
CA THR A 150 -18.11 -2.22 14.70
C THR A 150 -16.70 -1.62 14.57
N THR A 151 -15.73 -2.46 14.21
CA THR A 151 -14.39 -1.99 13.82
C THR A 151 -14.22 -2.18 12.31
N LEU A 152 -13.86 -1.09 11.64
CA LEU A 152 -13.74 -1.04 10.19
C LEU A 152 -12.27 -1.13 9.77
N LEU A 153 -11.94 -2.08 8.90
CA LEU A 153 -10.67 -2.14 8.20
C LEU A 153 -10.89 -1.77 6.73
N GLU A 154 -10.19 -0.73 6.28
CA GLU A 154 -10.25 -0.18 4.94
C GLU A 154 -8.95 -0.47 4.19
N ILE A 155 -9.04 -1.18 3.09
CA ILE A 155 -7.91 -1.61 2.26
C ILE A 155 -7.85 -0.76 1.01
N PHE A 156 -6.92 0.19 0.98
CA PHE A 156 -6.74 1.13 -0.11
C PHE A 156 -5.87 0.52 -1.22
N PRO A 157 -6.29 0.56 -2.49
CA PRO A 157 -5.59 -0.12 -3.58
C PRO A 157 -4.21 0.47 -3.88
N ASP A 158 -4.00 1.77 -3.58
CA ASP A 158 -2.79 2.53 -3.88
C ASP A 158 -2.53 3.64 -2.84
N SER A 159 -1.35 4.26 -2.93
CA SER A 159 -0.92 5.28 -1.99
C SER A 159 -1.79 6.54 -2.08
N ARG A 160 -2.26 6.91 -3.28
CA ARG A 160 -3.07 8.10 -3.52
C ARG A 160 -4.41 8.02 -2.80
N ALA A 161 -5.10 6.89 -2.93
CA ALA A 161 -6.38 6.64 -2.26
C ALA A 161 -6.22 6.61 -0.73
N PHE A 162 -5.14 5.98 -0.24
CA PHE A 162 -4.80 5.99 1.18
C PHE A 162 -4.57 7.41 1.69
N ILE A 163 -3.74 8.21 1.01
CA ILE A 163 -3.45 9.59 1.41
C ILE A 163 -4.74 10.41 1.43
N ALA A 164 -5.59 10.28 0.40
CA ALA A 164 -6.86 11.00 0.27
C ALA A 164 -7.84 10.75 1.43
N ALA A 165 -7.88 9.54 1.97
CA ALA A 165 -8.73 9.15 3.10
C ALA A 165 -8.06 9.36 4.48
N SER A 166 -6.79 9.74 4.49
CA SER A 166 -5.98 9.95 5.69
C SER A 166 -5.80 11.43 6.02
N SER A 167 -5.18 11.71 7.16
CA SER A 167 -4.72 13.06 7.50
C SER A 167 -3.28 13.35 7.04
N LEU A 168 -2.67 12.46 6.27
CA LEU A 168 -1.28 12.58 5.82
C LEU A 168 -1.21 13.31 4.48
N THR A 169 -0.06 13.89 4.18
CA THR A 169 0.26 14.43 2.86
C THR A 169 1.03 13.40 2.04
N GLU A 170 1.14 13.63 0.73
CA GLU A 170 2.00 12.80 -0.12
C GLU A 170 3.47 12.86 0.34
N ALA A 171 3.96 14.05 0.69
CA ALA A 171 5.31 14.21 1.24
C ALA A 171 5.49 13.39 2.54
N ASP A 172 4.43 13.19 3.33
CA ASP A 172 4.51 12.34 4.51
C ASP A 172 4.71 10.90 4.16
N VAL A 173 3.79 10.37 3.37
CA VAL A 173 3.81 8.96 2.98
C VAL A 173 5.10 8.62 2.24
N ARG A 174 5.58 9.49 1.34
CA ARG A 174 6.84 9.28 0.63
C ARG A 174 8.08 9.41 1.52
N THR A 175 8.07 10.29 2.51
CA THR A 175 9.24 10.46 3.42
C THR A 175 9.30 9.37 4.48
N THR A 176 8.16 8.96 5.04
CA THR A 176 8.12 8.01 6.16
C THR A 176 7.86 6.58 5.75
N GLY A 177 7.46 6.35 4.51
CA GLY A 177 7.05 5.03 4.04
C GLY A 177 5.84 4.47 4.78
N VAL A 178 4.96 5.34 5.31
CA VAL A 178 3.79 4.91 6.08
C VAL A 178 2.77 4.29 5.14
N VAL A 179 2.37 3.06 5.46
CA VAL A 179 1.44 2.26 4.65
C VAL A 179 0.14 1.97 5.39
N ALA A 180 0.03 2.32 6.67
CA ALA A 180 -1.13 2.07 7.50
C ALA A 180 -1.34 3.17 8.57
N LEU A 181 -2.57 3.28 9.05
CA LEU A 181 -2.96 4.26 10.06
C LEU A 181 -4.21 3.81 10.82
N SER A 182 -4.15 3.83 12.14
CA SER A 182 -5.29 3.72 13.05
C SER A 182 -5.80 5.10 13.43
N LYS A 183 -6.97 5.51 12.91
CA LYS A 183 -7.53 6.83 13.20
C LYS A 183 -9.04 6.91 13.02
N TRP A 184 -9.68 7.72 13.85
CA TRP A 184 -11.14 7.94 13.86
C TRP A 184 -11.95 6.65 14.06
N THR A 185 -11.45 5.74 14.90
CA THR A 185 -12.04 4.41 15.12
C THR A 185 -12.00 3.47 13.91
N ARG A 186 -11.14 3.76 12.93
CA ARG A 186 -10.95 2.96 11.71
C ARG A 186 -9.50 2.55 11.56
N LEU A 187 -9.29 1.43 10.88
CA LEU A 187 -7.99 0.95 10.47
C LEU A 187 -7.88 1.17 8.96
N LEU A 188 -6.89 1.93 8.53
CA LEU A 188 -6.61 2.20 7.13
C LEU A 188 -5.30 1.50 6.79
N ILE A 189 -5.31 0.65 5.76
CA ILE A 189 -4.09 0.02 5.24
C ILE A 189 -4.00 0.22 3.73
N THR A 190 -2.80 0.40 3.23
CA THR A 190 -2.52 0.35 1.79
C THR A 190 -2.32 -1.11 1.39
N SER A 191 -2.93 -1.54 0.30
CA SER A 191 -2.79 -2.89 -0.24
C SER A 191 -1.30 -3.24 -0.45
N PRO A 192 -0.85 -4.47 -0.17
CA PRO A 192 0.54 -4.87 -0.42
C PRO A 192 0.98 -4.67 -1.87
N ARG A 193 0.04 -4.72 -2.84
CA ARG A 193 0.35 -4.44 -4.25
C ARG A 193 0.74 -3.00 -4.54
N ALA A 194 0.42 -2.07 -3.65
CA ALA A 194 0.83 -0.67 -3.77
C ALA A 194 2.34 -0.49 -3.53
N LEU A 195 3.01 -1.51 -3.00
CA LEU A 195 4.45 -1.54 -2.79
C LEU A 195 5.08 -2.59 -3.69
N ALA A 196 6.18 -2.24 -4.34
CA ALA A 196 6.84 -3.10 -5.33
C ALA A 196 7.23 -4.49 -4.77
N ARG A 197 7.53 -4.57 -3.46
CA ARG A 197 7.94 -5.81 -2.77
C ARG A 197 6.86 -6.44 -1.89
N GLY A 198 5.67 -5.84 -1.77
CA GLY A 198 4.76 -6.16 -0.67
C GLY A 198 5.33 -5.76 0.69
N TYR A 199 4.71 -6.24 1.77
CA TYR A 199 5.16 -6.02 3.16
C TYR A 199 4.36 -6.94 4.11
N ASP A 200 4.75 -7.04 5.39
CA ASP A 200 4.02 -7.80 6.42
C ASP A 200 2.69 -7.14 6.81
N TRP A 201 1.75 -7.16 5.88
CA TRP A 201 0.49 -6.43 5.98
C TRP A 201 -0.46 -7.01 7.02
N GLN A 202 -0.41 -8.32 7.29
CA GLN A 202 -1.22 -8.93 8.35
C GLN A 202 -0.77 -8.50 9.75
N ASP A 203 0.56 -8.49 9.98
CA ASP A 203 1.12 -7.98 11.24
C ASP A 203 0.86 -6.47 11.36
N THR A 204 0.88 -5.73 10.24
CA THR A 204 0.48 -4.32 10.20
C THR A 204 -1.00 -4.13 10.57
N VAL A 205 -1.91 -4.98 10.10
CA VAL A 205 -3.33 -4.95 10.52
C VAL A 205 -3.47 -5.18 12.02
N ALA A 206 -2.76 -6.17 12.56
CA ALA A 206 -2.75 -6.44 14.00
C ALA A 206 -2.20 -5.23 14.79
N HIS A 207 -1.10 -4.64 14.30
CA HIS A 207 -0.45 -3.45 14.85
C HIS A 207 -1.42 -2.26 14.96
N GLU A 208 -2.10 -1.90 13.88
CA GLU A 208 -3.06 -0.78 13.89
C GLU A 208 -4.28 -1.05 14.78
N TYR A 209 -4.72 -2.31 14.86
CA TYR A 209 -5.80 -2.68 15.78
C TYR A 209 -5.37 -2.58 17.24
N ILE A 210 -4.13 -2.96 17.58
CA ILE A 210 -3.56 -2.77 18.91
C ILE A 210 -3.53 -1.29 19.30
N HIS A 211 -3.13 -0.39 18.38
CA HIS A 211 -3.23 1.06 18.61
C HIS A 211 -4.64 1.49 18.98
N LEU A 212 -5.64 1.03 18.24
CA LEU A 212 -7.04 1.37 18.51
C LEU A 212 -7.50 0.91 19.89
N VAL A 213 -7.11 -0.31 20.28
CA VAL A 213 -7.45 -0.89 21.59
C VAL A 213 -6.75 -0.14 22.73
N VAL A 214 -5.46 0.19 22.58
CA VAL A 214 -4.71 0.96 23.58
C VAL A 214 -5.30 2.38 23.72
N ALA A 215 -5.62 3.04 22.61
CA ALA A 215 -6.25 4.35 22.62
C ALA A 215 -7.61 4.30 23.34
N HIS A 216 -8.46 3.31 23.05
CA HIS A 216 -9.73 3.11 23.78
C HIS A 216 -9.52 2.89 25.27
N ASN A 217 -8.60 1.98 25.65
CA ASN A 217 -8.40 1.59 27.05
C ASN A 217 -7.72 2.67 27.89
N THR A 218 -7.22 3.73 27.27
CA THR A 218 -6.55 4.85 27.95
C THR A 218 -7.26 6.19 27.78
N ASP A 219 -8.42 6.25 27.13
CA ASP A 219 -9.07 7.50 26.69
C ASP A 219 -8.09 8.41 25.92
N ASP A 220 -7.31 7.79 25.03
CA ASP A 220 -6.28 8.41 24.19
C ASP A 220 -5.18 9.13 25.00
N ARG A 221 -4.92 8.68 26.24
CA ARG A 221 -3.88 9.24 27.12
C ARG A 221 -2.53 8.56 26.99
N ALA A 222 -2.47 7.38 26.38
CA ALA A 222 -1.20 6.70 26.13
C ALA A 222 -0.33 7.56 25.20
N PRO A 223 0.90 7.97 25.61
CA PRO A 223 1.79 8.68 24.72
C PRO A 223 2.26 7.75 23.60
N VAL A 224 2.63 8.33 22.47
CA VAL A 224 2.96 7.60 21.24
C VAL A 224 4.05 6.56 21.45
N TRP A 225 5.13 6.90 22.15
CA TRP A 225 6.20 5.93 22.44
C TRP A 225 5.69 4.67 23.14
N LEU A 226 4.68 4.79 24.02
CA LEU A 226 4.11 3.65 24.73
C LEU A 226 3.16 2.87 23.83
N GLN A 227 2.38 3.55 22.98
CA GLN A 227 1.53 2.88 22.01
C GLN A 227 2.37 2.03 21.04
N GLU A 228 3.43 2.62 20.48
CA GLU A 228 4.39 1.93 19.61
C GLU A 228 5.09 0.77 20.33
N ALA A 229 5.51 0.97 21.58
CA ALA A 229 6.12 -0.09 22.39
C ALA A 229 5.20 -1.30 22.54
N ILE A 230 3.93 -1.06 22.83
CA ILE A 230 2.92 -2.12 23.00
C ILE A 230 2.65 -2.80 21.66
N ALA A 231 2.41 -2.02 20.60
CA ALA A 231 2.09 -2.54 19.27
C ALA A 231 3.25 -3.38 18.70
N LYS A 232 4.48 -2.86 18.68
CA LYS A 232 5.68 -3.58 18.18
C LYS A 232 6.08 -4.81 18.98
N TYR A 233 5.62 -4.93 20.22
CA TYR A 233 5.88 -6.13 21.03
C TYR A 233 4.81 -7.21 20.81
N LEU A 234 3.58 -6.83 20.46
CA LEU A 234 2.42 -7.73 20.41
C LEU A 234 1.91 -8.02 18.99
N ASP A 235 2.35 -7.30 17.96
CA ASP A 235 1.84 -7.36 16.59
C ASP A 235 2.15 -8.67 15.84
N ASN A 236 2.97 -9.56 16.38
CA ASN A 236 3.10 -10.95 15.89
C ASN A 236 2.39 -12.00 16.77
N ARG A 237 1.98 -11.64 17.99
CA ARG A 237 1.38 -12.56 18.97
C ARG A 237 0.01 -13.08 18.56
N TRP A 238 -0.67 -12.38 17.64
CA TRP A 238 -1.96 -12.82 17.10
C TRP A 238 -1.89 -14.20 16.43
N ARG A 239 -0.75 -14.62 15.88
CA ARG A 239 -0.64 -15.85 15.09
C ARG A 239 -0.96 -17.12 15.91
N ASP A 240 -0.45 -17.20 17.14
CA ASP A 240 -0.61 -18.39 18.00
C ASP A 240 -0.70 -18.10 19.51
N GLY A 241 -0.79 -16.83 19.90
CA GLY A 241 -0.87 -16.39 21.29
C GLY A 241 0.45 -16.41 22.06
N ARG A 242 1.57 -16.79 21.43
CA ARG A 242 2.90 -16.82 22.05
C ARG A 242 3.70 -15.55 21.77
N ASP A 243 4.69 -15.33 22.62
CA ASP A 243 5.67 -14.26 22.41
C ASP A 243 6.60 -14.63 21.24
N HIS A 244 6.63 -13.76 20.23
CA HIS A 244 7.50 -13.85 19.05
C HIS A 244 8.51 -12.70 18.99
N TRP A 245 8.62 -11.89 20.04
CA TRP A 245 9.44 -10.69 20.05
C TRP A 245 10.89 -11.00 19.67
N LYS A 246 11.36 -10.31 18.62
CA LYS A 246 12.73 -10.34 18.14
C LYS A 246 13.08 -8.98 17.55
N LEU A 247 14.33 -8.58 17.73
CA LEU A 247 14.88 -7.41 17.04
C LEU A 247 15.47 -7.84 15.69
N SER A 248 15.19 -7.08 14.63
CA SER A 248 15.87 -7.27 13.34
C SER A 248 17.38 -7.06 13.48
N VAL A 249 18.19 -7.61 12.57
CA VAL A 249 19.66 -7.45 12.59
C VAL A 249 20.05 -5.98 12.66
N ARG A 250 19.44 -5.13 11.83
CA ARG A 250 19.62 -3.68 11.87
C ARG A 250 19.28 -3.07 13.24
N SER A 251 18.14 -3.45 13.82
CA SER A 251 17.72 -2.94 15.14
C SER A 251 18.70 -3.34 16.25
N GLN A 252 19.24 -4.56 16.18
CA GLN A 252 20.28 -5.02 17.09
C GLN A 252 21.56 -4.18 16.92
N GLY A 253 22.01 -3.94 15.69
CA GLY A 253 23.19 -3.13 15.39
C GLY A 253 23.09 -1.71 15.92
N LEU A 254 21.98 -1.02 15.63
CA LEU A 254 21.71 0.33 16.13
C LEU A 254 21.70 0.38 17.66
N LEU A 255 21.03 -0.58 18.31
CA LEU A 255 20.95 -0.65 19.76
C LEU A 255 22.30 -0.96 20.41
N ALA A 256 23.08 -1.88 19.82
CA ALA A 256 24.42 -2.22 20.30
C ALA A 256 25.38 -1.02 20.22
N GLU A 257 25.35 -0.28 19.10
CA GLU A 257 26.16 0.92 18.91
C GLU A 257 25.76 2.02 19.91
N ALA A 258 24.46 2.26 20.08
CA ALA A 258 23.96 3.27 21.02
C ALA A 258 24.32 2.93 22.48
N ILE A 259 24.25 1.66 22.88
CA ILE A 259 24.68 1.19 24.21
C ILE A 259 26.19 1.42 24.39
N ALA A 260 27.00 1.12 23.37
CA ALA A 260 28.46 1.29 23.44
C ALA A 260 28.88 2.77 23.55
N LYS A 261 28.11 3.68 22.94
CA LYS A 261 28.36 5.12 22.93
C LYS A 261 27.65 5.89 24.06
N ASP A 262 26.82 5.22 24.87
CA ASP A 262 25.93 5.85 25.86
C ASP A 262 25.01 6.92 25.22
N ASP A 263 24.52 6.65 24.01
CA ASP A 263 23.72 7.55 23.18
C ASP A 263 22.34 6.96 22.86
N LEU A 264 21.64 6.50 23.89
CA LEU A 264 20.25 6.06 23.77
C LEU A 264 19.31 7.27 23.61
N VAL A 265 18.26 7.08 22.82
CA VAL A 265 17.19 8.07 22.67
C VAL A 265 16.43 8.21 23.99
N THR A 266 16.28 9.43 24.48
CA THR A 266 15.51 9.73 25.70
C THR A 266 14.00 9.76 25.41
N PHE A 267 13.18 9.52 26.45
CA PHE A 267 11.71 9.61 26.32
C PHE A 267 11.22 11.01 25.93
N ASP A 268 11.97 12.05 26.31
CA ASP A 268 11.65 13.43 25.95
C ASP A 268 11.93 13.68 24.45
N GLU A 269 12.99 13.10 23.88
CA GLU A 269 13.25 13.11 22.43
C GLU A 269 12.19 12.34 21.64
N MET A 270 11.67 11.24 22.19
CA MET A 270 10.59 10.45 21.58
C MET A 270 9.24 11.19 21.56
N HIS A 271 9.10 12.28 22.31
CA HIS A 271 7.90 13.09 22.37
C HIS A 271 7.97 14.29 21.38
N PRO A 272 6.89 14.64 20.67
CA PRO A 272 5.57 14.01 20.67
C PRO A 272 5.46 12.77 19.78
N SER A 273 6.49 12.43 19.00
CA SER A 273 6.44 11.32 18.03
C SER A 273 7.85 10.80 17.75
N LEU A 274 8.03 9.47 17.74
CA LEU A 274 9.29 8.82 17.34
C LEU A 274 9.65 9.15 15.90
N ALA A 275 8.63 9.25 15.04
CA ALA A 275 8.84 9.65 13.67
C ALA A 275 9.55 11.01 13.61
N LYS A 276 9.24 11.99 14.48
CA LYS A 276 9.82 13.35 14.41
C LYS A 276 11.30 13.48 14.80
N LEU A 277 11.98 12.38 15.09
CA LEU A 277 13.40 12.37 15.40
C LEU A 277 14.23 12.86 14.19
N PRO A 278 15.42 13.46 14.41
CA PRO A 278 16.14 14.22 13.39
C PRO A 278 16.60 13.39 12.19
N THR A 279 16.70 12.06 12.33
CA THR A 279 17.12 11.14 11.27
C THR A 279 16.31 9.84 11.34
N ALA A 280 16.20 9.14 10.20
CA ALA A 280 15.56 7.82 10.13
C ALA A 280 16.25 6.78 11.03
N GLU A 281 17.58 6.81 11.13
CA GLU A 281 18.35 5.95 12.05
C GLU A 281 18.02 6.22 13.52
N ARG A 282 17.89 7.50 13.92
CA ARG A 282 17.52 7.85 15.30
C ARG A 282 16.09 7.39 15.60
N ALA A 283 15.18 7.50 14.63
CA ALA A 283 13.82 6.96 14.75
C ALA A 283 13.81 5.43 14.88
N ALA A 284 14.54 4.71 14.02
CA ALA A 284 14.65 3.25 14.07
C ALA A 284 15.25 2.77 15.41
N LEU A 285 16.29 3.46 15.91
CA LEU A 285 16.84 3.20 17.23
C LEU A 285 15.79 3.40 18.33
N ALA A 286 14.98 4.46 18.26
CA ALA A 286 13.91 4.68 19.22
C ALA A 286 12.87 3.55 19.21
N TYR A 287 12.47 3.06 18.03
CA TYR A 287 11.57 1.91 17.88
C TYR A 287 12.16 0.64 18.50
N ALA A 288 13.43 0.35 18.22
CA ALA A 288 14.14 -0.80 18.80
C ALA A 288 14.20 -0.71 20.33
N GLN A 289 14.49 0.48 20.87
CA GLN A 289 14.53 0.74 22.31
C GLN A 289 13.17 0.51 22.97
N VAL A 290 12.09 1.10 22.47
CA VAL A 290 10.78 0.98 23.12
C VAL A 290 10.18 -0.41 22.99
N SER A 291 10.46 -1.11 21.88
CA SER A 291 10.10 -2.54 21.72
C SER A 291 10.85 -3.39 22.76
N ALA A 292 12.15 -3.20 22.94
CA ALA A 292 12.95 -3.90 23.95
C ALA A 292 12.51 -3.55 25.39
N LEU A 293 12.08 -2.30 25.64
CA LEU A 293 11.52 -1.89 26.92
C LEU A 293 10.25 -2.68 27.24
N MET A 294 9.36 -2.86 26.27
CA MET A 294 8.13 -3.62 26.48
C MET A 294 8.43 -5.11 26.76
N ALA A 295 9.34 -5.71 26.00
CA ALA A 295 9.81 -7.07 26.25
C ALA A 295 10.36 -7.24 27.68
N PHE A 296 11.20 -6.31 28.14
CA PHE A 296 11.68 -6.29 29.52
C PHE A 296 10.54 -6.17 30.54
N CYS A 297 9.56 -5.30 30.30
CA CYS A 297 8.41 -5.15 31.19
C CYS A 297 7.64 -6.46 31.31
N PHE A 298 7.37 -7.17 30.21
CA PHE A 298 6.71 -8.48 30.23
C PHE A 298 7.55 -9.56 30.91
N GLU A 299 8.88 -9.58 30.73
CA GLU A 299 9.78 -10.49 31.45
C GLU A 299 9.67 -10.30 32.97
N ARG A 300 9.50 -9.06 33.44
CA ARG A 300 9.44 -8.73 34.87
C ARG A 300 8.05 -8.86 35.48
N GLY A 301 7.02 -8.36 34.81
CA GLY A 301 5.66 -8.28 35.34
C GLY A 301 4.69 -9.35 34.82
N GLY A 302 5.13 -10.18 33.87
CA GLY A 302 4.33 -11.18 33.16
C GLY A 302 3.25 -10.58 32.25
N ASP A 303 2.40 -11.44 31.69
CA ASP A 303 1.29 -11.08 30.80
C ASP A 303 0.29 -10.07 31.43
N GLY A 304 0.30 -9.91 32.75
CA GLY A 304 -0.56 -8.95 33.48
C GLY A 304 -0.01 -7.52 33.57
N VAL A 305 1.10 -7.17 32.91
CA VAL A 305 1.70 -5.82 32.95
C VAL A 305 0.74 -4.74 32.49
N LEU A 306 0.15 -4.92 31.30
CA LEU A 306 -0.66 -3.87 30.67
C LEU A 306 -2.03 -3.76 31.34
N LEU A 307 -2.59 -4.87 31.82
CA LEU A 307 -3.80 -4.90 32.66
C LEU A 307 -3.69 -4.05 33.93
N LYS A 308 -2.47 -3.90 34.47
CA LYS A 308 -2.21 -3.04 35.63
C LYS A 308 -1.88 -1.60 35.21
N ALA A 309 -1.13 -1.42 34.12
CA ALA A 309 -0.66 -0.12 33.68
C ALA A 309 -1.77 0.72 33.05
N LEU A 310 -2.47 0.20 32.03
CA LEU A 310 -3.40 0.99 31.21
C LEU A 310 -4.53 1.66 32.02
N PRO A 311 -5.16 1.02 33.03
CA PRO A 311 -6.15 1.69 33.87
C PRO A 311 -5.60 2.89 34.66
N LEU A 312 -4.33 2.81 35.10
CA LEU A 312 -3.66 3.91 35.78
C LEU A 312 -3.44 5.10 34.83
N LEU A 313 -3.02 4.84 33.58
CA LEU A 313 -2.94 5.87 32.54
C LEU A 313 -4.30 6.52 32.29
N LYS A 314 -5.37 5.72 32.14
CA LYS A 314 -6.74 6.22 31.97
C LYS A 314 -7.15 7.17 33.10
N SER A 315 -6.78 6.85 34.34
CA SER A 315 -7.03 7.72 35.51
C SER A 315 -6.22 9.03 35.52
N GLY A 316 -5.24 9.19 34.62
CA GLY A 316 -4.37 10.37 34.51
C GLY A 316 -3.00 10.23 35.16
N MET A 317 -2.55 9.02 35.48
CA MET A 317 -1.16 8.79 35.90
C MET A 317 -0.21 9.00 34.72
N ASP A 318 0.98 9.56 35.00
CA ASP A 318 2.06 9.62 34.01
C ASP A 318 2.38 8.21 33.48
N ALA A 319 2.56 8.11 32.17
CA ALA A 319 2.73 6.84 31.47
C ALA A 319 3.94 6.03 31.97
N ARG A 320 5.04 6.71 32.30
CA ARG A 320 6.27 6.07 32.79
C ARG A 320 6.05 5.47 34.17
N GLU A 321 5.34 6.17 35.05
CA GLU A 321 5.01 5.69 36.39
C GLU A 321 3.98 4.54 36.36
N ALA A 322 2.99 4.63 35.46
CA ALA A 322 2.00 3.58 35.29
C ALA A 322 2.64 2.28 34.76
N LEU A 323 3.53 2.37 33.76
CA LEU A 323 4.29 1.24 33.25
C LEU A 323 5.19 0.61 34.33
N ALA A 324 5.89 1.45 35.11
CA ALA A 324 6.71 0.97 36.23
C ALA A 324 5.92 0.16 37.25
N LYS A 325 4.76 0.67 37.67
CA LYS A 325 3.86 -0.07 38.57
C LYS A 325 3.33 -1.36 37.95
N GLY A 326 2.99 -1.34 36.66
CA GLY A 326 2.54 -2.53 35.92
C GLY A 326 3.59 -3.64 35.91
N ALA A 327 4.86 -3.27 35.69
CA ALA A 327 6.02 -4.15 35.71
C ALA A 327 6.51 -4.52 37.13
N GLY A 328 5.85 -4.04 38.19
CA GLY A 328 6.17 -4.40 39.58
C GLY A 328 7.24 -3.54 40.26
N PHE A 329 7.60 -2.40 39.68
CA PHE A 329 8.54 -1.44 40.25
C PHE A 329 7.83 -0.34 41.05
N GLN A 330 8.54 0.25 42.03
CA GLN A 330 7.97 1.33 42.87
C GLN A 330 7.86 2.68 42.15
N GLY A 331 8.62 2.86 41.06
CA GLY A 331 8.57 4.05 40.22
C GLY A 331 9.53 3.96 39.04
N PHE A 332 9.41 4.91 38.12
CA PHE A 332 10.07 4.82 36.82
C PHE A 332 11.60 4.74 36.88
N LYS A 333 12.25 5.49 37.77
CA LYS A 333 13.72 5.45 37.91
C LYS A 333 14.28 4.06 38.22
N GLN A 334 13.55 3.25 39.00
CA GLN A 334 13.98 1.87 39.30
C GLN A 334 13.81 0.97 38.08
N LEU A 335 12.69 1.12 37.35
CA LEU A 335 12.45 0.39 36.12
C LEU A 335 13.51 0.73 35.07
N GLU A 336 13.78 2.01 34.83
CA GLU A 336 14.77 2.48 33.86
C GLU A 336 16.17 1.94 34.17
N ALA A 337 16.62 2.02 35.42
CA ALA A 337 17.92 1.48 35.81
C ALA A 337 18.01 -0.05 35.59
N ALA A 338 16.95 -0.79 35.90
CA ALA A 338 16.90 -2.24 35.71
C ALA A 338 16.84 -2.63 34.22
N TYR A 339 16.08 -1.88 33.42
CA TYR A 339 15.99 -2.03 31.97
C TYR A 339 17.35 -1.77 31.30
N LEU A 340 18.02 -0.67 31.63
CA LEU A 340 19.35 -0.35 31.11
C LEU A 340 20.41 -1.38 31.51
N ALA A 341 20.27 -2.00 32.68
CA ALA A 341 21.13 -3.11 33.08
C ALA A 341 20.85 -4.38 32.25
N TRP A 342 19.57 -4.69 32.02
CA TRP A 342 19.13 -5.83 31.21
C TRP A 342 19.51 -5.70 29.73
N LEU A 343 19.36 -4.51 29.14
CA LEU A 343 19.78 -4.24 27.76
C LEU A 343 21.25 -4.62 27.51
N ARG A 344 22.14 -4.34 28.47
CA ARG A 344 23.57 -4.66 28.39
C ARG A 344 23.86 -6.17 28.50
N THR A 345 22.87 -6.99 28.82
CA THR A 345 22.98 -8.46 28.87
C THR A 345 22.53 -9.15 27.59
N LEU A 346 21.89 -8.41 26.66
CA LEU A 346 21.44 -8.95 25.39
C LEU A 346 22.64 -9.26 24.49
N ASP A 347 22.59 -10.41 23.83
CA ASP A 347 23.56 -10.81 22.79
C ASP A 347 23.17 -10.16 21.46
N LEU A 348 23.43 -8.85 21.35
CA LEU A 348 23.08 -8.05 20.17
C LEU A 348 24.16 -8.20 19.09
N LYS A 349 23.73 -8.45 17.85
CA LYS A 349 24.62 -8.30 16.69
C LYS A 349 25.04 -6.84 16.52
N GLY A 350 26.34 -6.59 16.31
CA GLY A 350 26.89 -5.26 16.12
C GLY A 350 26.91 -4.77 14.65
N GLU A 351 26.36 -5.56 13.73
CA GLU A 351 26.32 -5.22 12.31
C GLU A 351 25.16 -4.27 12.02
N ILE A 352 25.45 -3.13 11.39
CA ILE A 352 24.44 -2.18 10.93
C ILE A 352 24.27 -2.38 9.44
N ILE A 353 23.21 -3.10 9.08
CA ILE A 353 22.78 -3.26 7.69
C ILE A 353 21.80 -2.13 7.32
N GLU A 354 21.63 -1.94 6.02
CA GLU A 354 20.72 -0.94 5.47
C GLU A 354 19.25 -1.35 5.64
N GLU A 355 18.35 -0.37 5.61
CA GLU A 355 16.91 -0.62 5.69
C GLU A 355 16.33 -0.92 4.31
N LEU A 356 15.37 -1.85 4.25
CA LEU A 356 14.65 -2.15 2.99
C LEU A 356 13.88 -0.89 2.54
N PRO A 357 14.15 -0.37 1.32
CA PRO A 357 13.43 0.79 0.82
C PRO A 357 11.92 0.54 0.73
N THR A 358 11.14 1.57 1.04
CA THR A 358 9.70 1.62 0.75
C THR A 358 9.51 2.17 -0.65
N VAL A 359 9.28 1.28 -1.62
CA VAL A 359 9.10 1.64 -3.04
C VAL A 359 7.65 1.44 -3.42
N PHE A 360 6.97 2.51 -3.84
CA PHE A 360 5.60 2.42 -4.31
C PHE A 360 5.56 1.86 -5.74
N ALA A 361 4.69 0.88 -5.97
CA ALA A 361 4.60 0.17 -7.25
C ALA A 361 4.21 1.10 -8.41
N GLU A 362 3.44 2.15 -8.12
CA GLU A 362 3.02 3.17 -9.09
C GLU A 362 4.17 4.01 -9.67
N ASP A 363 5.35 4.00 -9.02
CA ASP A 363 6.54 4.69 -9.53
C ASP A 363 7.26 3.91 -10.65
N GLY A 364 6.81 2.68 -10.97
CA GLY A 364 7.27 1.91 -12.14
C GLY A 364 8.74 1.49 -12.10
N VAL A 365 9.26 1.19 -10.92
CA VAL A 365 10.71 1.04 -10.66
C VAL A 365 11.23 -0.37 -10.98
N GLU A 366 12.51 -0.49 -11.37
CA GLU A 366 13.19 -1.76 -11.66
C GLU A 366 13.37 -2.64 -10.39
N ASP A 367 13.54 -3.96 -10.57
CA ASP A 367 13.63 -4.95 -9.48
C ASP A 367 14.77 -4.70 -8.47
N ASP A 368 15.81 -3.96 -8.85
CA ASP A 368 16.94 -3.63 -7.98
C ASP A 368 16.69 -2.37 -7.12
N ALA A 369 15.67 -1.59 -7.43
CA ALA A 369 15.31 -0.42 -6.62
C ALA A 369 14.72 -0.79 -5.26
N VAL A 370 14.18 -2.00 -5.11
CA VAL A 370 13.73 -2.55 -3.83
C VAL A 370 14.87 -3.19 -3.02
N ASP A 371 16.08 -3.28 -3.60
CA ASP A 371 17.25 -3.81 -2.92
C ASP A 371 17.97 -2.69 -2.12
N PRO A 372 18.28 -2.91 -0.84
CA PRO A 372 18.88 -1.90 0.04
C PRO A 372 20.33 -1.53 -0.32
N VAL A 373 21.03 -2.38 -1.08
CA VAL A 373 22.43 -2.19 -1.45
C VAL A 373 22.53 -1.78 -2.93
N LEU A 374 21.96 -2.58 -3.84
CA LEU A 374 22.05 -2.35 -5.28
C LEU A 374 21.33 -1.07 -5.74
N SER A 375 20.28 -0.63 -5.06
CA SER A 375 19.59 0.63 -5.39
C SER A 375 20.51 1.86 -5.33
N ARG A 376 21.63 1.80 -4.60
CA ARG A 376 22.62 2.89 -4.49
C ARG A 376 23.88 2.64 -5.32
N ARG A 377 23.97 1.48 -5.98
CA ARG A 377 25.16 0.98 -6.70
C ARG A 377 24.85 0.74 -8.18
N GLU A 378 24.45 1.80 -8.88
CA GLU A 378 24.24 1.76 -10.34
C GLU A 378 25.46 1.24 -11.11
N ASP A 379 26.67 1.42 -10.56
CA ASP A 379 27.92 0.91 -11.13
C ASP A 379 27.98 -0.63 -11.21
N LEU A 380 27.22 -1.31 -10.36
CA LEU A 380 27.16 -2.77 -10.26
C LEU A 380 26.03 -3.39 -11.11
N HIS A 381 25.00 -2.62 -11.48
CA HIS A 381 23.83 -3.10 -12.22
C HIS A 381 24.18 -3.83 -13.51
N ARG A 382 25.22 -3.37 -14.22
CA ARG A 382 25.70 -4.01 -15.47
C ARG A 382 26.11 -5.47 -15.27
N PHE A 383 26.67 -5.81 -14.11
CA PHE A 383 27.13 -7.17 -13.81
C PHE A 383 25.95 -8.07 -13.46
N VAL A 384 25.01 -7.57 -12.65
CA VAL A 384 23.75 -8.26 -12.33
C VAL A 384 22.98 -8.56 -13.62
N ARG A 385 22.78 -7.54 -14.47
CA ARG A 385 22.07 -7.68 -15.75
C ARG A 385 22.75 -8.69 -16.69
N LEU A 386 24.08 -8.62 -16.83
CA LEU A 386 24.81 -9.56 -17.66
C LEU A 386 24.74 -10.99 -17.11
N GLY A 387 24.85 -11.15 -15.79
CA GLY A 387 24.68 -12.43 -15.12
C GLY A 387 23.31 -13.05 -15.40
N THR A 388 22.24 -12.27 -15.29
CA THR A 388 20.87 -12.71 -15.58
C THR A 388 20.71 -13.15 -17.02
N LEU A 389 21.17 -12.35 -17.97
CA LEU A 389 21.14 -12.72 -19.39
C LEU A 389 21.92 -14.02 -19.65
N LEU A 390 23.10 -14.21 -19.03
CA LEU A 390 23.89 -15.43 -19.18
C LEU A 390 23.16 -16.65 -18.61
N ARG A 391 22.54 -16.52 -17.44
CA ARG A 391 21.78 -17.61 -16.80
C ARG A 391 20.61 -18.04 -17.67
N GLU A 392 19.80 -17.09 -18.13
CA GLU A 392 18.65 -17.32 -19.02
C GLU A 392 19.04 -17.99 -20.35
N HIS A 393 20.25 -17.72 -20.85
CA HIS A 393 20.80 -18.37 -22.05
C HIS A 393 21.52 -19.70 -21.75
N GLY A 394 21.30 -20.30 -20.59
CA GLY A 394 21.83 -21.60 -20.22
C GLY A 394 23.33 -21.60 -19.89
N ARG A 395 23.87 -20.47 -19.41
CA ARG A 395 25.28 -20.30 -19.03
C ARG A 395 25.46 -19.99 -17.53
N PRO A 396 24.92 -20.82 -16.61
CA PRO A 396 24.89 -20.50 -15.17
C PRO A 396 26.26 -20.33 -14.52
N LYS A 397 27.29 -21.07 -14.98
CA LYS A 397 28.66 -20.87 -14.47
C LYS A 397 29.24 -19.50 -14.82
N ALA A 398 28.92 -18.99 -16.00
CA ALA A 398 29.35 -17.65 -16.40
C ALA A 398 28.54 -16.58 -15.67
N ALA A 399 27.24 -16.84 -15.46
CA ALA A 399 26.38 -15.98 -14.66
C ALA A 399 26.93 -15.76 -13.24
N LEU A 400 27.32 -16.84 -12.54
CA LEU A 400 27.94 -16.73 -11.20
C LEU A 400 29.17 -15.81 -11.21
N VAL A 401 30.04 -15.93 -12.22
CA VAL A 401 31.23 -15.07 -12.32
C VAL A 401 30.85 -13.59 -12.47
N GLU A 402 29.76 -13.28 -13.16
CA GLU A 402 29.29 -11.89 -13.24
C GLU A 402 28.60 -11.43 -11.96
N TYR A 403 27.78 -12.26 -11.33
CA TYR A 403 27.16 -11.93 -10.04
C TYR A 403 28.19 -11.66 -8.94
N GLU A 404 29.28 -12.44 -8.88
CA GLU A 404 30.37 -12.21 -7.93
C GLU A 404 31.09 -10.87 -8.15
N LYS A 405 31.09 -10.32 -9.37
CA LYS A 405 31.62 -8.96 -9.62
C LYS A 405 30.69 -7.87 -9.13
N ALA A 406 29.42 -8.18 -8.91
CA ALA A 406 28.45 -7.30 -8.28
C ALA A 406 28.50 -7.37 -6.75
N ARG A 407 29.41 -8.17 -6.17
CA ARG A 407 29.57 -8.29 -4.72
C ARG A 407 30.74 -7.44 -4.23
N ASP A 408 30.47 -6.55 -3.30
CA ASP A 408 31.48 -5.75 -2.61
C ASP A 408 31.74 -6.34 -1.22
N PRO A 409 32.94 -6.84 -0.90
CA PRO A 409 33.22 -7.46 0.39
C PRO A 409 33.24 -6.47 1.57
N GLU A 410 33.22 -5.15 1.30
CA GLU A 410 33.14 -4.12 2.33
C GLU A 410 31.70 -3.67 2.63
N GLU A 411 30.71 -4.13 1.85
CA GLU A 411 29.29 -3.78 2.02
C GLU A 411 28.47 -4.98 2.54
N PRO A 412 27.33 -4.72 3.21
CA PRO A 412 26.35 -5.74 3.55
C PRO A 412 25.87 -6.52 2.31
N SER A 413 25.42 -7.76 2.51
CA SER A 413 24.92 -8.58 1.41
C SER A 413 23.65 -7.99 0.81
N SER A 414 23.59 -7.90 -0.52
CA SER A 414 22.35 -7.56 -1.26
C SER A 414 21.41 -8.78 -1.25
N PRO A 415 20.17 -8.67 -0.72
CA PRO A 415 19.22 -9.77 -0.77
C PRO A 415 18.86 -10.15 -2.20
N TYR A 416 18.72 -9.20 -3.12
CA TYR A 416 18.47 -9.50 -4.53
C TYR A 416 19.62 -10.29 -5.16
N LEU A 417 20.86 -9.84 -4.97
CA LEU A 417 22.05 -10.54 -5.50
C LEU A 417 22.19 -11.94 -4.91
N ALA A 418 21.99 -12.09 -3.60
CA ALA A 418 22.01 -13.39 -2.92
C ALA A 418 20.99 -14.36 -3.53
N ASN A 419 19.79 -13.88 -3.86
CA ASN A 419 18.78 -14.68 -4.56
C ASN A 419 19.25 -15.11 -5.96
N MET A 420 19.83 -14.19 -6.74
CA MET A 420 20.32 -14.51 -8.08
C MET A 420 21.43 -15.55 -8.05
N ILE A 421 22.37 -15.43 -7.10
CA ILE A 421 23.44 -16.40 -6.86
C ILE A 421 22.87 -17.75 -6.42
N ALA A 422 21.99 -17.76 -5.41
CA ALA A 422 21.39 -18.99 -4.88
C ALA A 422 20.59 -19.76 -5.94
N GLN A 423 19.75 -19.08 -6.73
CA GLN A 423 19.03 -19.67 -7.86
C GLN A 423 19.98 -20.32 -8.87
N THR A 424 21.10 -19.66 -9.16
CA THR A 424 22.12 -20.19 -10.09
C THR A 424 22.81 -21.44 -9.52
N HIS A 425 23.08 -21.47 -8.21
CA HIS A 425 23.58 -22.68 -7.55
C HIS A 425 22.55 -23.83 -7.57
N ILE A 426 21.25 -23.54 -7.41
CA ILE A 426 20.18 -24.55 -7.54
C ILE A 426 20.20 -25.17 -8.95
N GLU A 427 20.31 -24.36 -10.01
CA GLU A 427 20.42 -24.84 -11.40
C GLU A 427 21.65 -25.73 -11.61
N LEU A 428 22.77 -25.38 -10.97
CA LEU A 428 24.01 -26.15 -10.99
C LEU A 428 23.97 -27.38 -10.08
N LYS A 429 22.87 -27.61 -9.35
CA LYS A 429 22.68 -28.66 -8.34
C LYS A 429 23.65 -28.58 -7.17
N ASP A 430 24.23 -27.40 -6.93
CA ASP A 430 25.06 -27.10 -5.78
C ASP A 430 24.19 -26.57 -4.64
N LEU A 431 23.38 -27.45 -4.07
CA LEU A 431 22.36 -27.07 -3.09
C LEU A 431 22.94 -26.62 -1.75
N ALA A 432 24.21 -26.90 -1.47
CA ALA A 432 24.87 -26.47 -0.24
C ALA A 432 25.23 -24.98 -0.30
N SER A 433 25.85 -24.56 -1.41
CA SER A 433 26.16 -23.13 -1.63
C SER A 433 24.88 -22.30 -1.74
N ALA A 434 23.84 -22.81 -2.41
CA ALA A 434 22.54 -22.15 -2.47
C ALA A 434 21.91 -21.92 -1.07
N GLU A 435 22.05 -22.88 -0.16
CA GLU A 435 21.53 -22.77 1.21
C GLU A 435 22.30 -21.73 2.01
N ALA A 436 23.63 -21.71 1.91
CA ALA A 436 24.46 -20.74 2.62
C ALA A 436 24.14 -19.30 2.19
N GLU A 437 23.98 -19.05 0.89
CA GLU A 437 23.67 -17.73 0.35
C GLU A 437 22.28 -17.26 0.79
N ILE A 438 21.25 -18.13 0.72
CA ILE A 438 19.89 -17.73 1.07
C ILE A 438 19.66 -17.60 2.58
N ALA A 439 20.36 -18.40 3.40
CA ALA A 439 20.25 -18.31 4.86
C ALA A 439 20.68 -16.94 5.37
N ALA A 440 21.77 -16.37 4.83
CA ALA A 440 22.21 -15.02 5.17
C ALA A 440 21.15 -13.97 4.79
N SER A 441 20.61 -14.04 3.57
CA SER A 441 19.57 -13.10 3.14
C SER A 441 18.31 -13.16 3.99
N LEU A 442 17.86 -14.36 4.40
CA LEU A 442 16.69 -14.53 5.26
C LEU A 442 16.92 -14.04 6.70
N GLU A 443 18.17 -14.08 7.16
CA GLU A 443 18.55 -13.60 8.49
C GLU A 443 18.60 -12.07 8.54
N ASP A 444 19.19 -11.44 7.52
CA ASP A 444 19.35 -9.99 7.43
C ASP A 444 18.08 -9.28 6.97
N TYR A 445 17.37 -9.87 6.01
CA TYR A 445 16.18 -9.30 5.37
C TYR A 445 15.02 -10.32 5.33
N PRO A 446 14.46 -10.68 6.49
CA PRO A 446 13.36 -11.65 6.58
C PRO A 446 12.13 -11.23 5.76
N ASP A 447 11.91 -9.94 5.57
CA ASP A 447 10.72 -9.41 4.88
C ASP A 447 10.94 -9.29 3.35
N PHE A 448 12.05 -9.85 2.82
CA PHE A 448 12.33 -9.87 1.39
C PHE A 448 11.70 -11.10 0.73
N ALA A 449 10.50 -10.94 0.18
CA ALA A 449 9.67 -12.04 -0.33
C ALA A 449 10.41 -12.99 -1.29
N LEU A 450 11.25 -12.46 -2.18
CA LEU A 450 12.02 -13.27 -3.14
C LEU A 450 12.94 -14.29 -2.44
N SER A 451 13.49 -13.95 -1.27
CA SER A 451 14.35 -14.85 -0.49
C SER A 451 13.62 -16.10 -0.05
N HIS A 452 12.35 -15.95 0.34
CA HIS A 452 11.48 -17.06 0.70
C HIS A 452 11.07 -17.91 -0.51
N VAL A 453 10.83 -17.28 -1.67
CA VAL A 453 10.58 -17.98 -2.94
C VAL A 453 11.77 -18.87 -3.32
N THR A 454 12.99 -18.32 -3.27
CA THR A 454 14.22 -19.05 -3.59
C THR A 454 14.51 -20.15 -2.57
N HIS A 455 14.27 -19.88 -1.28
CA HIS A 455 14.40 -20.90 -0.23
C HIS A 455 13.39 -22.05 -0.41
N GLY A 456 12.14 -21.73 -0.77
CA GLY A 456 11.13 -22.74 -1.13
C GLY A 456 11.56 -23.60 -2.32
N ALA A 457 12.14 -22.99 -3.36
CA ALA A 457 12.66 -23.70 -4.52
C ALA A 457 13.82 -24.64 -4.15
N LEU A 458 14.74 -24.18 -3.30
CA LEU A 458 15.84 -24.98 -2.75
C LEU A 458 15.33 -26.19 -1.95
N LEU A 459 14.35 -25.99 -1.08
CA LEU A 459 13.76 -27.04 -0.25
C LEU A 459 13.04 -28.10 -1.12
N ARG A 460 12.36 -27.68 -2.19
CA ARG A 460 11.79 -28.60 -3.19
C ARG A 460 12.88 -29.42 -3.87
N ALA A 461 13.98 -28.78 -4.30
CA ALA A 461 15.11 -29.47 -4.90
C ALA A 461 15.75 -30.51 -3.96
N ARG A 462 15.67 -30.29 -2.64
CA ARG A 462 16.10 -31.23 -1.60
C ARG A 462 15.04 -32.29 -1.23
N GLY A 463 13.86 -32.27 -1.82
CA GLY A 463 12.78 -33.22 -1.49
C GLY A 463 12.14 -32.96 -0.12
N ARG A 464 12.07 -31.70 0.32
CA ARG A 464 11.47 -31.27 1.61
C ARG A 464 10.18 -30.46 1.36
N PRO A 465 9.08 -31.08 0.87
CA PRO A 465 7.90 -30.36 0.39
C PRO A 465 7.13 -29.61 1.47
N ALA A 466 7.07 -30.12 2.71
CA ALA A 466 6.39 -29.45 3.81
C ALA A 466 7.09 -28.14 4.22
N GLU A 467 8.42 -28.17 4.24
CA GLU A 467 9.22 -26.98 4.57
C GLU A 467 9.22 -25.98 3.40
N ALA A 468 9.23 -26.49 2.16
CA ALA A 468 9.03 -25.66 0.99
C ALA A 468 7.67 -24.95 1.03
N PHE A 469 6.61 -25.66 1.42
CA PHE A 469 5.28 -25.07 1.58
C PHE A 469 5.31 -23.91 2.58
N ALA A 470 5.96 -24.07 3.74
CA ALA A 470 6.09 -23.00 4.73
C ALA A 470 6.87 -21.79 4.18
N ALA A 471 7.96 -22.01 3.43
CA ALA A 471 8.73 -20.92 2.82
C ALA A 471 7.90 -20.17 1.76
N TYR A 472 7.22 -20.88 0.85
CA TYR A 472 6.34 -20.22 -0.13
C TYR A 472 5.15 -19.54 0.52
N HIS A 473 4.64 -20.06 1.64
CA HIS A 473 3.54 -19.44 2.37
C HIS A 473 3.98 -18.10 2.92
N HIS A 474 5.16 -18.03 3.53
CA HIS A 474 5.71 -16.78 4.03
C HIS A 474 5.97 -15.77 2.89
N ALA A 475 6.45 -16.23 1.73
CA ALA A 475 6.54 -15.37 0.54
C ALA A 475 5.17 -14.81 0.11
N ALA A 476 4.11 -15.63 0.18
CA ALA A 476 2.75 -15.23 -0.15
C ALA A 476 2.11 -14.32 0.92
N ASP A 477 2.53 -14.44 2.18
CA ASP A 477 2.10 -13.53 3.25
C ASP A 477 2.66 -12.12 3.01
N LEU A 478 3.91 -12.02 2.56
CA LEU A 478 4.55 -10.74 2.19
C LEU A 478 3.99 -10.16 0.89
N ASN A 479 3.86 -10.99 -0.15
CA ASN A 479 3.34 -10.59 -1.46
C ASN A 479 2.30 -11.62 -1.97
N PRO A 480 1.00 -11.41 -1.66
CA PRO A 480 -0.04 -12.34 -2.05
C PRO A 480 -0.39 -12.30 -3.55
N TYR A 481 0.17 -11.35 -4.30
CA TYR A 481 -0.18 -11.08 -5.69
C TYR A 481 0.65 -11.85 -6.73
N ASP A 482 1.61 -12.68 -6.32
CA ASP A 482 2.36 -13.54 -7.24
C ASP A 482 1.56 -14.82 -7.60
N PRO A 483 0.97 -14.92 -8.80
CA PRO A 483 0.17 -16.08 -9.18
C PRO A 483 1.00 -17.37 -9.32
N ASN A 484 2.32 -17.28 -9.53
CA ASN A 484 3.19 -18.45 -9.59
C ASN A 484 3.40 -19.03 -8.20
N VAL A 485 3.67 -18.17 -7.20
CA VAL A 485 3.79 -18.59 -5.80
C VAL A 485 2.48 -19.22 -5.31
N GLN A 486 1.34 -18.59 -5.59
CA GLN A 486 0.03 -19.14 -5.21
C GLN A 486 -0.25 -20.49 -5.91
N GLY A 487 0.13 -20.64 -7.18
CA GLY A 487 0.04 -21.91 -7.89
C GLY A 487 0.92 -23.01 -7.27
N ILE A 488 2.16 -22.68 -6.91
CA ILE A 488 3.08 -23.62 -6.25
C ILE A 488 2.52 -24.05 -4.88
N LEU A 489 1.95 -23.12 -4.12
CA LEU A 489 1.28 -23.43 -2.85
C LEU A 489 0.10 -24.38 -3.04
N ALA A 490 -0.73 -24.15 -4.07
CA ALA A 490 -1.84 -25.05 -4.37
C ALA A 490 -1.37 -26.49 -4.68
N ASP A 491 -0.30 -26.63 -5.46
CA ASP A 491 0.27 -27.93 -5.82
C ASP A 491 0.91 -28.62 -4.61
N LEU A 492 1.66 -27.88 -3.79
CA LEU A 492 2.29 -28.40 -2.58
C LEU A 492 1.24 -28.81 -1.54
N ALA A 493 0.22 -28.00 -1.30
CA ALA A 493 -0.89 -28.33 -0.40
C ALA A 493 -1.60 -29.63 -0.85
N ALA A 494 -1.91 -29.74 -2.14
CA ALA A 494 -2.52 -30.96 -2.69
C ALA A 494 -1.62 -32.19 -2.51
N ALA A 495 -0.30 -32.05 -2.72
CA ALA A 495 0.65 -33.13 -2.51
C ALA A 495 0.82 -33.53 -1.04
N LEU A 496 0.64 -32.59 -0.11
CA LEU A 496 0.66 -32.81 1.34
C LEU A 496 -0.69 -33.32 1.89
N GLY A 497 -1.73 -33.38 1.05
CA GLY A 497 -3.07 -33.87 1.42
C GLY A 497 -3.99 -32.80 2.01
N ASP A 498 -3.61 -31.52 1.97
CA ASP A 498 -4.47 -30.40 2.39
C ASP A 498 -5.28 -29.90 1.19
N THR A 499 -6.42 -30.53 0.94
CA THR A 499 -7.30 -30.19 -0.19
C THR A 499 -7.96 -28.82 -0.02
N GLY A 500 -8.27 -28.42 1.21
CA GLY A 500 -8.91 -27.14 1.50
C GLY A 500 -7.97 -25.98 1.20
N GLU A 501 -6.72 -26.07 1.62
CA GLU A 501 -5.70 -25.09 1.28
C GLU A 501 -5.41 -25.06 -0.21
N ALA A 502 -5.34 -26.22 -0.86
CA ALA A 502 -5.14 -26.29 -2.30
C ALA A 502 -6.27 -25.60 -3.09
N GLU A 503 -7.51 -25.72 -2.64
CA GLU A 503 -8.66 -25.03 -3.24
C GLU A 503 -8.62 -23.53 -3.01
N ARG A 504 -8.36 -23.07 -1.78
CA ARG A 504 -8.18 -21.64 -1.45
C ARG A 504 -7.13 -20.99 -2.33
N ARG A 505 -5.95 -21.61 -2.47
CA ARG A 505 -4.86 -21.08 -3.31
C ARG A 505 -5.23 -21.03 -4.79
N ARG A 506 -6.00 -21.99 -5.30
CA ARG A 506 -6.51 -21.96 -6.69
C ARG A 506 -7.52 -20.84 -6.90
N GLU A 507 -8.38 -20.56 -5.92
CA GLU A 507 -9.32 -19.44 -5.95
C GLU A 507 -8.58 -18.11 -6.00
N ILE A 508 -7.54 -17.92 -5.17
CA ILE A 508 -6.65 -16.76 -5.24
C ILE A 508 -6.07 -16.60 -6.65
N VAL A 509 -5.54 -17.68 -7.25
CA VAL A 509 -5.04 -17.65 -8.64
C VAL A 509 -6.13 -17.23 -9.64
N GLN A 510 -7.39 -17.65 -9.42
CA GLN A 510 -8.51 -17.23 -10.28
C GLN A 510 -8.82 -15.73 -10.12
N ILE A 511 -8.82 -15.20 -8.89
CA ILE A 511 -8.97 -13.76 -8.62
C ILE A 511 -7.87 -12.98 -9.34
N LEU A 512 -6.60 -13.36 -9.16
CA LEU A 512 -5.45 -12.69 -9.78
C LEU A 512 -5.50 -12.75 -11.32
N ARG A 513 -6.01 -13.83 -11.91
CA ARG A 513 -6.18 -13.97 -13.36
C ARG A 513 -7.38 -13.20 -13.91
N ARG A 514 -8.48 -13.15 -13.15
CA ARG A 514 -9.67 -12.37 -13.50
C ARG A 514 -9.33 -10.88 -13.52
N GLY A 515 -8.44 -10.45 -12.62
CA GLY A 515 -8.20 -9.05 -12.34
C GLY A 515 -9.43 -8.43 -11.66
N GLY A 516 -9.54 -7.11 -11.76
CA GLY A 516 -10.67 -6.37 -11.21
C GLY A 516 -10.79 -4.99 -11.81
N SER A 517 -11.77 -4.21 -11.33
CA SER A 517 -11.83 -2.79 -11.66
C SER A 517 -10.76 -2.07 -10.84
N ASP A 518 -9.53 -2.11 -11.31
CA ASP A 518 -8.53 -1.08 -11.02
C ASP A 518 -8.97 0.20 -11.75
N ARG A 519 -10.17 0.70 -11.43
CA ARG A 519 -10.60 2.02 -11.87
C ARG A 519 -9.58 2.96 -11.24
N GLU A 520 -8.63 3.42 -12.05
CA GLU A 520 -7.90 4.63 -11.74
C GLU A 520 -8.96 5.71 -11.56
N LEU A 521 -9.28 5.98 -10.29
CA LEU A 521 -10.03 7.16 -9.95
C LEU A 521 -9.14 8.35 -10.34
N PRO A 522 -9.69 9.37 -11.02
CA PRO A 522 -8.99 10.62 -11.24
C PRO A 522 -8.22 11.08 -9.99
N PRO A 523 -7.02 11.65 -10.17
CA PRO A 523 -6.14 11.99 -9.06
C PRO A 523 -6.82 12.86 -8.01
N ILE A 524 -6.64 12.49 -6.74
CA ILE A 524 -7.17 13.20 -5.58
C ILE A 524 -6.01 13.99 -4.97
N HIS A 525 -5.93 15.30 -5.25
CA HIS A 525 -4.80 16.09 -4.75
C HIS A 525 -4.93 16.42 -3.25
N THR A 526 -3.77 16.40 -2.58
CA THR A 526 -3.62 16.46 -1.12
C THR A 526 -3.21 17.87 -0.66
N ILE A 527 -2.94 18.06 0.64
CA ILE A 527 -2.71 19.37 1.26
C ILE A 527 -1.35 19.93 0.81
N GLU A 528 -1.34 20.62 -0.32
CA GLU A 528 -0.73 21.94 -0.62
C GLU A 528 -0.80 22.16 -2.14
N GLY A 529 -1.74 23.01 -2.57
CA GLY A 529 -1.64 23.73 -3.85
C GLY A 529 -2.17 23.04 -5.11
N ASP A 530 -3.49 22.85 -5.16
CA ASP A 530 -4.41 23.07 -6.30
C ASP A 530 -5.47 21.97 -6.37
N TYR A 531 -6.68 22.34 -5.94
CA TYR A 531 -7.83 21.48 -5.81
C TYR A 531 -8.71 21.58 -7.07
N VAL A 532 -8.97 20.41 -7.67
CA VAL A 532 -10.16 20.17 -8.47
C VAL A 532 -10.66 18.80 -8.01
N LEU A 533 -11.67 18.75 -7.12
CA LEU A 533 -12.60 17.61 -7.18
C LEU A 533 -13.02 17.52 -8.64
N PRO A 534 -13.13 16.34 -9.26
CA PRO A 534 -13.95 16.27 -10.45
C PRO A 534 -15.27 16.91 -10.06
N GLY A 535 -15.52 18.13 -10.56
CA GLY A 535 -16.84 18.73 -10.45
C GLY A 535 -17.80 17.66 -10.96
N GLY A 536 -19.00 17.57 -10.40
CA GLY A 536 -19.96 16.51 -10.69
C GLY A 536 -20.33 16.27 -12.17
N SER A 537 -19.61 16.84 -13.13
CA SER A 537 -19.40 16.33 -14.48
C SER A 537 -18.17 15.41 -14.55
N ASP A 538 -18.44 14.11 -14.61
CA ASP A 538 -17.55 13.09 -15.15
C ASP A 538 -16.90 13.56 -16.47
N VAL A 539 -15.68 14.12 -16.43
CA VAL A 539 -15.00 14.64 -17.63
C VAL A 539 -14.35 13.54 -18.47
N SER A 540 -14.40 12.28 -17.98
CA SER A 540 -13.89 11.10 -18.66
C SER A 540 -14.88 10.43 -19.61
N GLY A 541 -16.13 10.91 -19.64
CA GLY A 541 -17.12 10.52 -20.64
C GLY A 541 -16.96 11.30 -21.95
N GLN A 542 -17.64 10.81 -23.00
CA GLN A 542 -17.72 11.43 -24.32
C GLN A 542 -17.90 12.96 -24.27
N GLU A 543 -18.90 13.44 -23.54
CA GLU A 543 -19.25 14.88 -23.47
C GLU A 543 -18.16 15.74 -22.80
N GLY A 544 -17.45 15.17 -21.82
CA GLY A 544 -16.39 15.87 -21.10
C GLY A 544 -15.14 16.08 -21.94
N LEU A 545 -14.73 15.04 -22.67
CA LEU A 545 -13.59 15.14 -23.58
C LEU A 545 -13.91 16.01 -24.80
N GLU A 546 -15.13 15.93 -25.34
CA GLU A 546 -15.57 16.82 -26.41
C GLU A 546 -15.49 18.29 -25.98
N ALA A 547 -16.03 18.63 -24.81
CA ALA A 547 -16.00 19.99 -24.28
C ALA A 547 -14.58 20.51 -24.01
N ALA A 548 -13.64 19.61 -23.67
CA ALA A 548 -12.27 19.99 -23.34
C ALA A 548 -11.37 20.15 -24.57
N PHE A 549 -11.61 19.39 -25.65
CA PHE A 549 -10.66 19.28 -26.75
C PHE A 549 -11.21 19.71 -28.11
N VAL A 550 -12.51 19.58 -28.41
CA VAL A 550 -13.03 19.91 -29.75
C VAL A 550 -12.84 21.39 -30.06
N GLY A 551 -12.24 21.68 -31.22
CA GLY A 551 -11.85 23.03 -31.67
C GLY A 551 -10.48 23.49 -31.17
N GLU A 552 -9.91 22.85 -30.15
CA GLU A 552 -8.60 23.17 -29.60
C GLU A 552 -7.45 22.50 -30.37
N GLN A 553 -6.23 22.99 -30.16
CA GLN A 553 -5.05 22.32 -30.71
C GLN A 553 -4.83 20.97 -30.01
N ALA A 554 -4.62 19.92 -30.80
CA ALA A 554 -4.32 18.60 -30.27
C ALA A 554 -3.02 18.64 -29.43
N PRO A 555 -3.02 18.08 -28.20
CA PRO A 555 -1.82 18.05 -27.37
C PRO A 555 -0.63 17.41 -28.10
N ALA A 556 0.51 18.11 -28.15
CA ALA A 556 1.67 17.61 -28.88
C ALA A 556 2.24 16.35 -28.21
N PHE A 557 2.63 15.34 -28.99
CA PHE A 557 3.34 14.17 -28.48
C PHE A 557 4.53 13.78 -29.35
N ARG A 558 5.46 13.07 -28.71
CA ARG A 558 6.62 12.39 -29.31
C ARG A 558 6.69 10.99 -28.72
N VAL A 559 6.56 9.98 -29.57
CA VAL A 559 6.50 8.56 -29.14
C VAL A 559 7.45 7.72 -29.96
N GLU A 560 7.89 6.59 -29.39
CA GLU A 560 8.76 5.61 -30.06
C GLU A 560 7.92 4.54 -30.74
N GLY A 561 8.16 4.29 -32.03
CA GLY A 561 7.50 3.26 -32.80
C GLY A 561 8.02 1.84 -32.51
N LEU A 562 7.34 0.82 -33.03
CA LEU A 562 7.71 -0.60 -32.85
C LEU A 562 9.03 -1.01 -33.51
N ASP A 563 9.60 -0.15 -34.35
CA ASP A 563 10.91 -0.29 -34.99
C ASP A 563 12.03 0.50 -34.27
N GLY A 564 11.69 1.18 -33.17
CA GLY A 564 12.61 2.02 -32.39
C GLY A 564 12.77 3.44 -32.93
N THR A 565 12.07 3.81 -34.01
CA THR A 565 12.12 5.18 -34.55
C THR A 565 11.08 6.06 -33.85
N SER A 566 11.46 7.27 -33.44
CA SER A 566 10.50 8.21 -32.83
C SER A 566 9.82 9.07 -33.89
N PHE A 567 8.55 9.37 -33.68
CA PHE A 567 7.79 10.33 -34.50
C PHE A 567 6.93 11.24 -33.62
N ASN A 568 6.57 12.40 -34.15
CA ASN A 568 5.78 13.42 -33.47
C ASN A 568 4.46 13.64 -34.19
N LEU A 569 3.44 14.11 -33.45
CA LEU A 569 2.17 14.51 -34.07
C LEU A 569 2.36 15.61 -35.15
N SER A 570 3.32 16.52 -34.93
CA SER A 570 3.62 17.60 -35.88
C SER A 570 4.13 17.11 -37.24
N ASP A 571 4.69 15.90 -37.30
CA ASP A 571 5.22 15.30 -38.52
C ASP A 571 4.10 14.87 -39.47
N LEU A 572 2.85 14.83 -38.97
CA LEU A 572 1.66 14.39 -39.69
C LEU A 572 0.77 15.55 -40.18
N ARG A 573 1.19 16.80 -39.98
CA ARG A 573 0.45 17.99 -40.44
C ARG A 573 0.15 17.93 -41.93
N GLY A 574 -1.00 18.47 -42.31
CA GLY A 574 -1.50 18.41 -43.70
C GLY A 574 -2.30 17.14 -44.01
N GLN A 575 -2.49 16.24 -43.05
CA GLN A 575 -3.36 15.06 -43.14
C GLN A 575 -4.34 15.07 -41.97
N VAL A 576 -5.48 14.40 -42.14
CA VAL A 576 -6.38 14.08 -41.02
C VAL A 576 -5.72 12.97 -40.21
N VAL A 577 -5.50 13.21 -38.92
CA VAL A 577 -4.84 12.24 -38.03
C VAL A 577 -5.87 11.66 -37.07
N VAL A 578 -6.02 10.34 -37.08
CA VAL A 578 -6.84 9.60 -36.12
C VAL A 578 -5.92 9.03 -35.05
N VAL A 579 -6.00 9.57 -33.83
CA VAL A 579 -5.19 9.13 -32.69
C VAL A 579 -6.03 8.19 -31.84
N ASP A 580 -5.71 6.90 -31.89
CA ASP A 580 -6.41 5.82 -31.17
C ASP A 580 -5.62 5.41 -29.92
N PHE A 581 -6.20 5.57 -28.73
CA PHE A 581 -5.64 5.04 -27.50
C PHE A 581 -6.20 3.64 -27.24
N TRP A 582 -5.33 2.63 -27.17
CA TRP A 582 -5.74 1.23 -27.16
C TRP A 582 -4.79 0.30 -26.38
N ALA A 583 -5.25 -0.93 -26.18
CA ALA A 583 -4.43 -2.00 -25.61
C ALA A 583 -4.78 -3.38 -26.21
N THR A 584 -3.80 -4.28 -26.24
CA THR A 584 -3.90 -5.67 -26.73
C THR A 584 -4.88 -6.53 -25.94
N TRP A 585 -5.13 -6.20 -24.67
CA TRP A 585 -6.11 -6.88 -23.81
C TRP A 585 -7.52 -6.27 -23.90
N CYS A 586 -7.67 -5.08 -24.50
CA CYS A 586 -8.94 -4.36 -24.58
C CYS A 586 -9.84 -4.97 -25.66
N GLY A 587 -10.88 -5.72 -25.24
CA GLY A 587 -11.84 -6.36 -26.15
C GLY A 587 -12.49 -5.41 -27.18
N PRO A 588 -13.06 -4.26 -26.75
CA PRO A 588 -13.65 -3.28 -27.66
C PRO A 588 -12.63 -2.68 -28.64
N CYS A 589 -11.42 -2.36 -28.18
CA CYS A 589 -10.34 -1.87 -29.05
C CYS A 589 -10.04 -2.86 -30.19
N ARG A 590 -9.97 -4.15 -29.86
CA ARG A 590 -9.74 -5.22 -30.84
C ARG A 590 -10.82 -5.30 -31.92
N SER A 591 -12.06 -4.95 -31.57
CA SER A 591 -13.17 -4.90 -32.53
C SER A 591 -13.11 -3.69 -33.46
N ALA A 592 -12.47 -2.60 -33.05
CA ALA A 592 -12.29 -1.38 -33.85
C ALA A 592 -11.11 -1.47 -34.83
N ILE A 593 -10.11 -2.31 -34.55
CA ILE A 593 -8.89 -2.45 -35.38
C ILE A 593 -9.18 -2.59 -36.89
N PRO A 594 -10.08 -3.48 -37.36
CA PRO A 594 -10.32 -3.61 -38.79
C PRO A 594 -10.78 -2.32 -39.45
N HIS A 595 -11.66 -1.57 -38.78
CA HIS A 595 -12.16 -0.28 -39.27
C HIS A 595 -11.07 0.80 -39.29
N LEU A 596 -10.22 0.85 -38.27
CA LEU A 596 -9.06 1.74 -38.23
C LEU A 596 -8.04 1.43 -39.34
N VAL A 597 -7.82 0.14 -39.66
CA VAL A 597 -6.98 -0.26 -40.80
C VAL A 597 -7.58 0.21 -42.13
N GLU A 598 -8.90 0.15 -42.29
CA GLU A 598 -9.58 0.69 -43.48
C GLU A 598 -9.47 2.21 -43.59
N LEU A 599 -9.56 2.94 -42.46
CA LEU A 599 -9.40 4.40 -42.42
C LEU A 599 -7.99 4.86 -42.79
N ASP A 600 -6.95 4.18 -42.29
CA ASP A 600 -5.55 4.47 -42.63
C ASP A 600 -5.24 4.28 -44.12
N GLY A 601 -6.04 3.46 -44.82
CA GLY A 601 -5.93 3.24 -46.25
C GLY A 601 -6.55 4.35 -47.13
N ARG A 602 -7.21 5.36 -46.55
CA ARG A 602 -7.85 6.44 -47.31
C ARG A 602 -6.88 7.58 -47.61
N ASP A 603 -7.01 8.16 -48.81
CA ASP A 603 -6.21 9.31 -49.21
C ASP A 603 -6.41 10.50 -48.25
N GLY A 604 -5.32 10.96 -47.63
CA GLY A 604 -5.33 12.10 -46.72
C GLY A 604 -5.60 11.77 -45.25
N VAL A 605 -5.75 10.49 -44.88
CA VAL A 605 -5.94 10.03 -43.50
C VAL A 605 -4.70 9.26 -43.02
N VAL A 606 -4.31 9.47 -41.76
CA VAL A 606 -3.28 8.67 -41.08
C VAL A 606 -3.80 8.25 -39.72
N VAL A 607 -3.72 6.96 -39.41
CA VAL A 607 -4.05 6.43 -38.09
C VAL A 607 -2.77 6.25 -37.27
N VAL A 608 -2.83 6.66 -36.01
CA VAL A 608 -1.77 6.46 -35.01
C VAL A 608 -2.38 5.77 -33.79
N GLY A 609 -2.01 4.51 -33.58
CA GLY A 609 -2.33 3.79 -32.35
C GLY A 609 -1.32 4.08 -31.26
N LEU A 610 -1.77 4.57 -30.11
CA LEU A 610 -0.97 4.80 -28.91
C LEU A 610 -1.31 3.79 -27.82
N THR A 611 -0.28 3.20 -27.24
CA THR A 611 -0.40 2.23 -26.14
C THR A 611 0.75 2.38 -25.17
N ASP A 612 0.48 2.23 -23.87
CA ASP A 612 1.49 2.21 -22.80
C ASP A 612 2.08 0.80 -22.57
N GLU A 613 1.65 -0.20 -23.36
CA GLU A 613 2.14 -1.56 -23.28
C GLU A 613 3.55 -1.76 -23.85
N LEU A 614 4.26 -2.78 -23.33
CA LEU A 614 5.61 -3.11 -23.78
C LEU A 614 5.66 -3.53 -25.26
N VAL A 615 6.69 -3.07 -25.99
CA VAL A 615 6.95 -3.43 -27.41
C VAL A 615 6.92 -4.95 -27.62
N THR A 616 7.46 -5.71 -26.67
CA THR A 616 7.53 -7.18 -26.71
C THR A 616 6.16 -7.85 -26.75
N LYS A 617 5.12 -7.17 -26.24
CA LYS A 617 3.72 -7.62 -26.26
C LYS A 617 2.97 -7.09 -27.48
N VAL A 618 3.15 -5.81 -27.81
CA VAL A 618 2.42 -5.12 -28.87
C VAL A 618 2.85 -5.58 -30.26
N LYS A 619 4.16 -5.74 -30.50
CA LYS A 619 4.71 -6.12 -31.82
C LYS A 619 4.18 -7.45 -32.36
N PRO A 620 4.19 -8.58 -31.60
CA PRO A 620 3.61 -9.83 -32.09
C PRO A 620 2.08 -9.75 -32.24
N PHE A 621 1.40 -8.97 -31.39
CA PHE A 621 -0.05 -8.77 -31.50
C PHE A 621 -0.42 -8.02 -32.79
N ALA A 622 0.26 -6.92 -33.10
CA ALA A 622 0.04 -6.13 -34.29
C ALA A 622 0.22 -6.96 -35.57
N ALA A 623 1.30 -7.75 -35.62
CA ALA A 623 1.56 -8.68 -36.73
C ALA A 623 0.45 -9.73 -36.89
N LYS A 624 -0.04 -10.30 -35.77
CA LYS A 624 -1.09 -11.33 -35.78
C LYS A 624 -2.46 -10.78 -36.21
N ASN A 625 -2.77 -9.54 -35.87
CA ASN A 625 -4.09 -8.93 -36.11
C ASN A 625 -4.11 -8.00 -37.34
N GLY A 626 -3.03 -7.97 -38.13
CA GLY A 626 -2.98 -7.22 -39.38
C GLY A 626 -3.01 -5.70 -39.18
N ILE A 627 -2.49 -5.19 -38.05
CA ILE A 627 -2.40 -3.75 -37.83
C ILE A 627 -1.29 -3.18 -38.72
N THR A 628 -1.68 -2.38 -39.71
CA THR A 628 -0.75 -1.78 -40.69
C THR A 628 -0.43 -0.32 -40.40
N TYR A 629 -1.27 0.37 -39.64
CA TYR A 629 -1.07 1.76 -39.27
C TYR A 629 0.04 1.93 -38.21
N ARG A 630 0.50 3.16 -38.01
CA ARG A 630 1.63 3.44 -37.10
C ARG A 630 1.23 3.20 -35.65
N ILE A 631 2.08 2.51 -34.90
CA ILE A 631 1.91 2.29 -33.47
C ILE A 631 3.05 2.98 -32.73
N GLY A 632 2.70 3.83 -31.76
CA GLY A 632 3.63 4.48 -30.84
C GLY A 632 3.48 3.94 -29.42
N ILE A 633 4.61 3.77 -28.73
CA ILE A 633 4.65 3.38 -27.32
C ILE A 633 4.71 4.63 -26.46
N ASP A 634 3.66 4.83 -25.67
CA ASP A 634 3.55 5.90 -24.67
C ASP A 634 4.13 5.42 -23.33
N LYS A 635 5.47 5.36 -23.27
CA LYS A 635 6.21 4.91 -22.08
C LYS A 635 5.77 5.73 -20.86
N GLY A 636 5.18 5.08 -19.86
CA GLY A 636 4.70 5.70 -18.63
C GLY A 636 3.39 6.50 -18.77
N GLY A 637 2.65 6.37 -19.87
CA GLY A 637 1.28 6.94 -19.99
C GLY A 637 1.20 8.46 -20.17
N SER A 638 2.33 9.16 -20.29
CA SER A 638 2.37 10.63 -20.32
C SER A 638 1.57 11.30 -21.45
N THR A 639 1.36 10.61 -22.57
CA THR A 639 0.56 11.11 -23.70
C THR A 639 -0.92 10.84 -23.45
N LYS A 640 -1.27 9.65 -22.97
CA LYS A 640 -2.61 9.27 -22.52
C LYS A 640 -3.15 10.27 -21.49
N ASP A 641 -2.32 10.67 -20.53
CA ASP A 641 -2.67 11.64 -19.49
C ASP A 641 -2.89 13.06 -20.03
N ARG A 642 -2.04 13.50 -20.98
CA ARG A 642 -2.20 14.82 -21.62
C ARG A 642 -3.48 14.93 -22.43
N TYR A 643 -3.94 13.82 -22.99
CA TYR A 643 -5.22 13.70 -23.68
C TYR A 643 -6.39 13.39 -22.72
N ARG A 644 -6.13 13.27 -21.41
CA ARG A 644 -7.11 12.96 -20.36
C ARG A 644 -7.87 11.65 -20.62
N VAL A 645 -7.21 10.67 -21.25
CA VAL A 645 -7.82 9.39 -21.59
C VAL A 645 -7.79 8.46 -20.39
N SER A 646 -8.96 8.14 -19.83
CA SER A 646 -9.10 7.19 -18.71
C SER A 646 -9.91 5.94 -19.08
N SER A 647 -10.38 5.84 -20.32
CA SER A 647 -11.09 4.65 -20.82
C SER A 647 -10.66 4.31 -22.25
N LEU A 648 -10.64 3.01 -22.58
CA LEU A 648 -10.21 2.51 -23.88
C LEU A 648 -11.33 1.75 -24.60
N PRO A 649 -11.42 1.86 -25.94
CA PRO A 649 -10.66 2.79 -26.77
C PRO A 649 -11.18 4.22 -26.60
N THR A 650 -10.30 5.19 -26.78
CA THR A 650 -10.68 6.60 -27.01
C THR A 650 -9.94 7.09 -28.23
N VAL A 651 -10.67 7.68 -29.18
CA VAL A 651 -10.15 8.10 -30.48
C VAL A 651 -10.33 9.61 -30.63
N PHE A 652 -9.27 10.30 -31.02
CA PHE A 652 -9.31 11.72 -31.39
C PHE A 652 -9.15 11.86 -32.90
N VAL A 653 -10.01 12.65 -33.54
CA VAL A 653 -9.86 13.03 -34.95
C VAL A 653 -9.27 14.43 -34.99
N VAL A 654 -8.10 14.56 -35.62
CA VAL A 654 -7.34 15.81 -35.73
C VAL A 654 -7.32 16.26 -37.17
N ASP A 655 -7.69 17.51 -37.42
CA ASP A 655 -7.72 18.12 -38.76
C ASP A 655 -6.30 18.36 -39.33
N PRO A 656 -6.16 18.68 -40.63
CA PRO A 656 -4.87 18.95 -41.25
C PRO A 656 -4.09 20.12 -40.64
N LYS A 657 -4.74 21.00 -39.87
CA LYS A 657 -4.15 22.17 -39.18
C LYS A 657 -3.71 21.83 -37.75
N GLY A 658 -4.01 20.64 -37.25
CA GLY A 658 -3.66 20.12 -35.93
C GLY A 658 -4.72 20.31 -34.85
N ARG A 659 -5.94 20.73 -35.20
CA ARG A 659 -7.04 20.91 -34.23
C ARG A 659 -7.86 19.65 -34.08
N VAL A 660 -8.36 19.39 -32.88
CA VAL A 660 -9.26 18.25 -32.63
C VAL A 660 -10.64 18.59 -33.19
N GLU A 661 -11.12 17.82 -34.16
CA GLU A 661 -12.46 17.94 -34.74
C GLU A 661 -13.49 17.13 -33.95
N ALA A 662 -13.08 15.96 -33.44
CA ALA A 662 -13.95 15.11 -32.65
C ALA A 662 -13.18 14.23 -31.66
N VAL A 663 -13.90 13.80 -30.61
CA VAL A 663 -13.46 12.74 -29.70
C VAL A 663 -14.51 11.64 -29.70
N VAL A 664 -14.11 10.37 -29.74
CA VAL A 664 -15.00 9.21 -29.73
C VAL A 664 -14.53 8.23 -28.66
N VAL A 665 -15.36 8.02 -27.64
CA VAL A 665 -15.10 7.10 -26.53
C VAL A 665 -15.86 5.79 -26.75
N GLY A 666 -15.17 4.66 -26.54
CA GLY A 666 -15.70 3.31 -26.70
C GLY A 666 -15.70 2.82 -28.15
N ALA A 667 -16.18 1.58 -28.34
CA ALA A 667 -16.33 0.96 -29.65
C ALA A 667 -17.72 0.32 -29.82
N GLY A 668 -18.16 0.17 -31.07
CA GLY A 668 -19.48 -0.32 -31.44
C GLY A 668 -20.00 0.39 -32.69
N GLY A 669 -21.20 0.04 -33.15
CA GLY A 669 -21.78 0.61 -34.38
C GLY A 669 -21.91 2.14 -34.34
N GLU A 670 -22.42 2.67 -33.23
CA GLU A 670 -22.58 4.12 -33.05
C GLU A 670 -21.23 4.87 -32.99
N SER A 671 -20.24 4.34 -32.27
CA SER A 671 -18.89 4.92 -32.21
C SER A 671 -18.22 4.91 -33.60
N ALA A 672 -18.39 3.82 -34.37
CA ALA A 672 -17.85 3.72 -35.72
C ALA A 672 -18.50 4.73 -36.69
N GLU A 673 -19.82 4.93 -36.61
CA GLU A 673 -20.54 5.94 -37.40
C GLU A 673 -20.09 7.36 -37.06
N ARG A 674 -19.90 7.68 -35.77
CA ARG A 674 -19.37 8.97 -35.32
C ARG A 674 -17.95 9.22 -35.80
N LEU A 675 -17.08 8.21 -35.70
CA LEU A 675 -15.70 8.30 -36.18
C LEU A 675 -15.66 8.53 -37.69
N GLU A 676 -16.48 7.82 -38.47
CA GLU A 676 -16.60 8.02 -39.92
C GLU A 676 -17.05 9.42 -40.28
N ALA A 677 -18.11 9.93 -39.63
CA ALA A 677 -18.59 11.29 -39.87
C ALA A 677 -17.49 12.32 -39.60
N ALA A 678 -16.82 12.22 -38.44
CA ALA A 678 -15.76 13.14 -38.05
C ALA A 678 -14.56 13.11 -39.00
N VAL A 679 -14.14 11.93 -39.47
CA VAL A 679 -13.05 11.83 -40.45
C VAL A 679 -13.44 12.48 -41.78
N ASN A 680 -14.68 12.28 -42.25
CA ASN A 680 -15.16 12.89 -43.48
C ASN A 680 -15.27 14.42 -43.37
N ASP A 681 -15.72 14.94 -42.23
CA ASP A 681 -15.79 16.37 -41.97
C ASP A 681 -14.38 16.98 -41.93
N ALA A 682 -13.43 16.32 -41.25
CA ALA A 682 -12.04 16.76 -41.20
C ALA A 682 -11.34 16.73 -42.58
N LEU A 683 -11.70 15.79 -43.46
CA LEU A 683 -11.19 15.72 -44.83
C LEU A 683 -11.72 16.85 -45.74
N ALA A 684 -12.81 17.51 -45.34
CA ALA A 684 -13.41 18.61 -46.11
C ALA A 684 -12.85 20.00 -45.76
N LEU A 685 -11.96 20.10 -44.76
CA LEU A 685 -11.35 21.34 -44.24
C LEU A 685 -10.01 21.71 -44.92
#